data_AF-A0A1H0KSP6-F1
#
_entry.id   AF-A0A1H0KSP6-F1
#
_cell.length_a   1.000
_cell.length_b   1.000
_cell.length_c   1.000
_cell.angle_alpha   90.00
_cell.angle_beta   90.00
_cell.angle_gamma   90.00
#
_symmetry.space_group_name_H-M   'P 1'
#
loop_
_entity.id
_entity.type
_entity.pdbx_description
1 polymer ?
#
loop_
_entity_poly.entity_id
_entity_poly.type
_entity_poly.pdbx_seq_one_letter_code
_entity_poly.pdbx_strand_id
1 'polypeptide(L)'
;MGGTSVPNARRPRRRIRLSALATIFFVFGITVAVPLPAAADSVVTTIAGPGGTTVGNSVAVSPDGKTIYTSDSGAKTVSFIDVATNAVTSTVSTPVTPTGIVVSPDGSKLYVTLSSTNSVLVINTATATVGPTIPVGTVPAGIAISPDGSRVYAANVNGVVGSTNESVVDTATNTVIASIPDASAARSLTVSPNGKRLYVGHFSPTSHNVTVVDTATNTVVATITTASLTNAMTGLTFSPDGTRLYGAARGSNEVTVIDPVTNTVVGSIPVGTAPTSIAATPDGTRAYVTNSGTNTVSVIDLATSTVVSTITVGTAPTGINITPDGLFAYVNNGTSQSISVISLDTYPATTTTTTLPAGTYGTGYSATVSTTGSPAPQVTVTAGSLPPGLSLDPTTGVITGTPTAAGDFTFTVTAASTVSGIPATATKDYTVTVTAVSATAPLTLTATLNATDIDLAWNPPADTGGASVTGYRIERSTNGGAFTTLVADTTTPDPTYTDTTAQPGQTYSYRVAAITQAGPGATSNTADATVPVVGTTGPTTTSTTSTDPTTPTSDSTTTADTSTISDSTTTADTSTPATSASQLPAGSGTSTSNETTTATGSSSTTQAVNTADPNPSDPATANPQLAGTGIDAAPMLAAAATLLVLGVGLLLLALRSPGRRRAAARPGWGTHR
;
A
#
# COMPACT_ATOMS: atom_id res chain seq x y z
N MET A 1 -21.05 60.18 48.54
CA MET A 1 -21.16 58.99 47.67
C MET A 1 -20.78 59.43 46.26
N GLY A 2 -19.88 58.79 45.50
CA GLY A 2 -18.94 57.72 45.86
C GLY A 2 -18.20 57.19 44.63
N GLY A 3 -16.88 57.45 44.51
CA GLY A 3 -16.03 56.98 43.41
C GLY A 3 -16.22 57.70 42.06
N THR A 4 -15.26 57.71 41.13
CA THR A 4 -13.80 57.45 41.21
C THR A 4 -13.10 58.34 40.15
N SER A 5 -12.08 59.11 40.55
CA SER A 5 -11.34 60.00 39.63
C SER A 5 -10.02 59.37 39.16
N VAL A 6 -9.81 59.26 37.85
CA VAL A 6 -8.58 58.68 37.25
C VAL A 6 -7.48 59.74 37.10
N PRO A 7 -6.30 59.58 37.73
CA PRO A 7 -5.15 60.45 37.50
C PRO A 7 -4.22 59.91 36.39
N ASN A 8 -3.68 60.80 35.56
CA ASN A 8 -2.78 60.45 34.45
C ASN A 8 -1.32 60.81 34.82
N ALA A 9 -0.45 59.81 35.05
CA ALA A 9 0.90 60.00 35.58
C ALA A 9 2.02 59.32 34.76
N ARG A 10 2.98 60.15 34.33
CA ARG A 10 4.11 59.90 33.42
C ARG A 10 5.05 58.74 33.86
N ARG A 11 5.56 57.97 32.87
CA ARG A 11 6.76 57.12 33.03
C ARG A 11 8.06 57.95 33.07
N PRO A 12 9.04 57.62 33.93
CA PRO A 12 10.47 57.83 33.68
C PRO A 12 11.14 56.57 33.09
N ARG A 13 12.40 56.68 32.67
CA ARG A 13 13.18 55.62 31.99
C ARG A 13 14.05 54.81 32.96
N ARG A 14 14.28 53.53 32.66
CA ARG A 14 15.51 52.80 33.04
C ARG A 14 16.10 52.09 31.82
N ARG A 15 17.43 52.11 31.70
CA ARG A 15 18.22 51.22 30.82
C ARG A 15 18.60 49.99 31.63
N ILE A 16 18.61 48.81 31.00
CA ILE A 16 19.33 47.63 31.47
C ILE A 16 20.19 47.13 30.29
N ARG A 17 21.35 46.53 30.59
CA ARG A 17 22.37 46.15 29.60
C ARG A 17 22.10 44.77 28.99
N LEU A 18 22.75 44.50 27.85
CA LEU A 18 22.97 43.14 27.34
C LEU A 18 23.56 42.23 28.42
N SER A 19 23.22 40.94 28.33
CA SER A 19 23.94 39.81 28.94
C SER A 19 23.76 38.63 27.99
N ALA A 20 24.79 37.80 27.83
CA ALA A 20 24.84 36.82 26.75
C ALA A 20 23.93 35.60 27.01
N LEU A 21 23.42 35.02 25.91
CA LEU A 21 22.91 33.65 25.87
C LEU A 21 23.71 32.89 24.81
N ALA A 22 24.03 31.62 25.06
CA ALA A 22 24.95 30.84 24.23
C ALA A 22 24.29 30.32 22.94
N THR A 23 25.07 30.25 21.86
CA THR A 23 24.66 29.66 20.59
C THR A 23 24.60 28.14 20.70
N ILE A 24 23.40 27.57 20.76
CA ILE A 24 23.20 26.12 20.58
C ILE A 24 22.93 25.87 19.09
N PHE A 25 23.87 25.20 18.41
CA PHE A 25 23.67 24.71 17.05
C PHE A 25 22.79 23.46 17.06
N PHE A 26 21.47 23.64 16.89
CA PHE A 26 20.63 22.55 16.40
C PHE A 26 20.89 22.37 14.91
N VAL A 27 21.67 21.35 14.56
CA VAL A 27 21.76 20.86 13.18
C VAL A 27 20.44 20.13 12.88
N PHE A 28 19.45 20.89 12.40
CA PHE A 28 18.32 20.28 11.70
C PHE A 28 18.87 19.66 10.42
N GLY A 29 19.00 18.33 10.43
CA GLY A 29 19.10 17.54 9.22
C GLY A 29 17.79 17.68 8.45
N ILE A 30 17.69 18.73 7.63
CA ILE A 30 16.60 18.86 6.66
C ILE A 30 16.88 17.83 5.58
N THR A 31 16.43 16.60 5.82
CA THR A 31 16.21 15.61 4.77
C THR A 31 15.14 16.21 3.87
N VAL A 32 15.55 16.96 2.86
CA VAL A 32 14.70 17.30 1.73
C VAL A 32 14.45 15.99 1.01
N ALA A 33 13.43 15.28 1.47
CA ALA A 33 12.72 14.33 0.63
C ALA A 33 12.19 15.14 -0.55
N VAL A 34 12.98 15.18 -1.62
CA VAL A 34 12.48 15.53 -2.95
C VAL A 34 11.34 14.54 -3.17
N PRO A 35 10.08 14.98 -3.25
CA PRO A 35 9.03 14.05 -3.61
C PRO A 35 9.41 13.54 -4.99
N LEU A 36 9.68 12.24 -5.09
CA LEU A 36 9.63 11.56 -6.38
C LEU A 36 8.31 12.00 -7.00
N PRO A 37 8.32 12.67 -8.17
CA PRO A 37 7.07 13.07 -8.78
C PRO A 37 6.28 11.79 -8.97
N ALA A 38 5.11 11.72 -8.34
CA ALA A 38 4.16 10.67 -8.67
C ALA A 38 4.00 10.71 -10.19
N ALA A 39 4.07 9.55 -10.82
CA ALA A 39 3.65 9.45 -12.21
C ALA A 39 2.24 10.07 -12.30
N ALA A 40 2.04 10.92 -13.29
CA ALA A 40 0.85 11.73 -13.40
C ALA A 40 -0.05 11.11 -14.46
N ASP A 41 -1.30 10.80 -14.06
CA ASP A 41 -2.33 10.17 -14.90
C ASP A 41 -2.26 10.67 -16.34
N SER A 42 -1.91 9.79 -17.26
CA SER A 42 -1.51 10.18 -18.61
C SER A 42 -1.92 9.17 -19.66
N VAL A 43 -2.15 9.68 -20.88
CA VAL A 43 -2.46 8.84 -22.05
C VAL A 43 -1.21 8.07 -22.45
N VAL A 44 -1.16 6.78 -22.12
CA VAL A 44 -0.04 5.89 -22.43
C VAL A 44 -0.14 5.28 -23.83
N THR A 45 -1.36 5.14 -24.36
CA THR A 45 -1.58 4.78 -25.76
C THR A 45 -2.93 5.32 -26.26
N THR A 46 -3.16 5.27 -27.56
CA THR A 46 -4.45 5.60 -28.18
C THR A 46 -4.78 4.55 -29.22
N ILE A 47 -5.89 3.84 -29.02
CA ILE A 47 -6.37 2.78 -29.91
C ILE A 47 -7.12 3.45 -31.06
N ALA A 48 -6.79 3.08 -32.29
CA ALA A 48 -7.53 3.54 -33.45
C ALA A 48 -8.97 3.00 -33.43
N GLY A 49 -9.95 3.83 -33.78
CA GLY A 49 -11.35 3.44 -33.84
C GLY A 49 -11.56 2.27 -34.80
N PRO A 50 -12.30 1.22 -34.39
CA PRO A 50 -12.58 0.06 -35.23
C PRO A 50 -13.09 0.46 -36.63
N GLY A 51 -12.41 -0.05 -37.67
CA GLY A 51 -12.69 0.25 -39.07
C GLY A 51 -12.38 1.69 -39.52
N GLY A 52 -11.74 2.52 -38.69
CA GLY A 52 -11.48 3.93 -39.01
C GLY A 52 -12.76 4.78 -39.05
N THR A 53 -13.69 4.53 -38.13
CA THR A 53 -14.99 5.21 -38.07
C THR A 53 -15.26 5.86 -36.70
N THR A 54 -16.26 6.74 -36.63
CA THR A 54 -16.72 7.41 -35.40
C THR A 54 -16.97 6.42 -34.26
N VAL A 55 -16.04 6.40 -33.30
CA VAL A 55 -16.20 5.72 -32.01
C VAL A 55 -17.40 6.34 -31.29
N GLY A 56 -18.29 5.49 -30.80
CA GLY A 56 -19.58 5.88 -30.23
C GLY A 56 -19.51 6.31 -28.77
N ASN A 57 -20.68 6.71 -28.24
CA ASN A 57 -20.79 7.43 -26.97
C ASN A 57 -20.49 6.62 -25.71
N SER A 58 -20.33 5.29 -25.81
CA SER A 58 -20.34 4.40 -24.65
C SER A 58 -19.27 3.31 -24.72
N VAL A 59 -18.68 3.04 -23.56
CA VAL A 59 -17.61 2.07 -23.32
C VAL A 59 -17.85 1.34 -22.00
N ALA A 60 -17.68 0.02 -22.01
CA ALA A 60 -17.80 -0.87 -20.85
C ALA A 60 -16.54 -1.73 -20.70
N VAL A 61 -16.24 -2.17 -19.47
CA VAL A 61 -15.14 -3.09 -19.16
C VAL A 61 -15.71 -4.39 -18.61
N SER A 62 -15.15 -5.54 -18.97
CA SER A 62 -15.54 -6.83 -18.42
C SER A 62 -15.28 -6.90 -16.90
N PRO A 63 -16.09 -7.66 -16.12
CA PRO A 63 -15.90 -7.78 -14.67
C PRO A 63 -14.54 -8.37 -14.25
N ASP A 64 -13.85 -9.06 -15.15
CA ASP A 64 -12.51 -9.62 -14.95
C ASP A 64 -11.37 -8.70 -15.43
N GLY A 65 -11.70 -7.50 -15.93
CA GLY A 65 -10.76 -6.47 -16.37
C GLY A 65 -10.05 -6.74 -17.70
N LYS A 66 -10.35 -7.83 -18.42
CA LYS A 66 -9.57 -8.22 -19.62
C LYS A 66 -10.09 -7.69 -20.95
N THR A 67 -11.37 -7.32 -21.05
CA THR A 67 -11.98 -6.90 -22.31
C THR A 67 -12.69 -5.55 -22.18
N ILE A 68 -12.42 -4.64 -23.12
CA ILE A 68 -13.17 -3.40 -23.32
C ILE A 68 -14.20 -3.64 -24.43
N TYR A 69 -15.42 -3.15 -24.22
CA TYR A 69 -16.50 -3.17 -25.21
C TYR A 69 -16.86 -1.73 -25.56
N THR A 70 -16.71 -1.36 -26.84
CA THR A 70 -17.07 -0.01 -27.32
C THR A 70 -18.19 -0.07 -28.34
N SER A 71 -19.08 0.93 -28.31
CA SER A 71 -19.97 1.22 -29.44
C SER A 71 -19.18 1.89 -30.56
N ASP A 72 -19.41 1.52 -31.82
CA ASP A 72 -18.86 2.21 -33.00
C ASP A 72 -20.01 2.78 -33.83
N SER A 73 -20.28 4.07 -33.64
CA SER A 73 -21.47 4.70 -34.22
C SER A 73 -21.45 4.79 -35.75
N GLY A 74 -20.25 4.91 -36.34
CA GLY A 74 -20.06 4.97 -37.79
C GLY A 74 -20.14 3.60 -38.47
N ALA A 75 -19.38 2.62 -37.98
CA ALA A 75 -19.39 1.24 -38.50
C ALA A 75 -20.68 0.46 -38.17
N LYS A 76 -21.47 0.91 -37.19
CA LYS A 76 -22.59 0.15 -36.59
C LYS A 76 -22.12 -1.19 -36.00
N THR A 77 -21.00 -1.17 -35.29
CA THR A 77 -20.48 -2.34 -34.58
C THR A 77 -20.45 -2.13 -33.08
N VAL A 78 -20.37 -3.22 -32.34
CA VAL A 78 -19.78 -3.26 -31.01
C VAL A 78 -18.45 -3.99 -31.11
N SER A 79 -17.37 -3.34 -30.73
CA SER A 79 -16.02 -3.90 -30.83
C SER A 79 -15.47 -4.32 -29.48
N PHE A 80 -14.79 -5.46 -29.49
CA PHE A 80 -14.18 -6.12 -28.35
C PHE A 80 -12.67 -5.89 -28.44
N ILE A 81 -12.08 -5.39 -27.37
CA ILE A 81 -10.66 -5.02 -27.33
C ILE A 81 -10.02 -5.69 -26.12
N ASP A 82 -8.94 -6.42 -26.34
CA ASP A 82 -8.16 -7.03 -25.26
C ASP A 82 -7.31 -5.98 -24.54
N VAL A 83 -7.38 -5.94 -23.21
CA VAL A 83 -6.72 -4.92 -22.36
C VAL A 83 -5.20 -5.06 -22.35
N ALA A 84 -4.67 -6.29 -22.40
CA ALA A 84 -3.23 -6.55 -22.33
C ALA A 84 -2.49 -6.14 -23.61
N THR A 85 -3.13 -6.28 -24.76
CA THR A 85 -2.55 -5.98 -26.09
C THR A 85 -3.07 -4.67 -26.70
N ASN A 86 -4.18 -4.13 -26.19
CA ASN A 86 -4.94 -3.03 -26.77
C ASN A 86 -5.41 -3.28 -28.23
N ALA A 87 -5.51 -4.56 -28.62
CA ALA A 87 -5.93 -4.97 -29.96
C ALA A 87 -7.43 -5.28 -30.02
N VAL A 88 -8.08 -4.91 -31.13
CA VAL A 88 -9.46 -5.33 -31.43
C VAL A 88 -9.46 -6.83 -31.72
N THR A 89 -10.10 -7.63 -30.87
CA THR A 89 -10.14 -9.10 -30.99
C THR A 89 -11.34 -9.61 -31.77
N SER A 90 -12.47 -8.90 -31.71
CA SER A 90 -13.65 -9.18 -32.55
C SER A 90 -14.54 -7.95 -32.68
N THR A 91 -15.41 -7.95 -33.70
CA THR A 91 -16.42 -6.91 -33.90
C THR A 91 -17.77 -7.55 -34.21
N VAL A 92 -18.85 -6.98 -33.67
CA VAL A 92 -20.20 -7.51 -33.76
C VAL A 92 -21.10 -6.49 -34.45
N SER A 93 -21.56 -6.81 -35.66
CA SER A 93 -22.43 -5.94 -36.44
C SER A 93 -23.81 -5.77 -35.79
N THR A 94 -24.28 -4.54 -35.73
CA THR A 94 -25.60 -4.14 -35.23
C THR A 94 -26.46 -3.60 -36.37
N PRO A 95 -27.80 -3.73 -36.34
CA PRO A 95 -28.65 -3.32 -37.46
C PRO A 95 -28.70 -1.79 -37.64
N VAL A 96 -28.52 -1.04 -36.56
CA VAL A 96 -28.47 0.43 -36.51
C VAL A 96 -27.42 0.88 -35.51
N THR A 97 -27.01 2.15 -35.58
CA THR A 97 -26.02 2.76 -34.69
C THR A 97 -26.31 2.48 -33.19
N PRO A 98 -25.37 1.82 -32.47
CA PRO A 98 -25.49 1.61 -31.03
C PRO A 98 -25.18 2.92 -30.27
N THR A 99 -25.84 3.12 -29.14
CA THR A 99 -25.80 4.39 -28.38
C THR A 99 -25.29 4.27 -26.94
N GLY A 100 -25.59 3.17 -26.26
CA GLY A 100 -25.19 2.86 -24.89
C GLY A 100 -24.92 1.36 -24.73
N ILE A 101 -23.96 1.00 -23.88
CA ILE A 101 -23.56 -0.39 -23.60
C ILE A 101 -23.47 -0.60 -22.07
N VAL A 102 -23.95 -1.75 -21.60
CA VAL A 102 -23.62 -2.29 -20.27
C VAL A 102 -23.32 -3.78 -20.38
N VAL A 103 -22.35 -4.27 -19.59
CA VAL A 103 -22.03 -5.69 -19.45
C VAL A 103 -22.74 -6.25 -18.21
N SER A 104 -23.11 -7.53 -18.21
CA SER A 104 -23.64 -8.20 -17.02
C SER A 104 -22.56 -8.45 -15.95
N PRO A 105 -22.91 -8.49 -14.65
CA PRO A 105 -21.94 -8.73 -13.56
C PRO A 105 -21.19 -10.07 -13.62
N ASP A 106 -21.74 -11.07 -14.31
CA ASP A 106 -21.11 -12.36 -14.60
C ASP A 106 -20.20 -12.33 -15.85
N GLY A 107 -20.16 -11.20 -16.56
CA GLY A 107 -19.42 -11.00 -17.80
C GLY A 107 -20.01 -11.69 -19.04
N SER A 108 -21.14 -12.40 -18.96
CA SER A 108 -21.62 -13.30 -20.03
C SER A 108 -22.40 -12.62 -21.17
N LYS A 109 -22.93 -11.42 -20.95
CA LYS A 109 -23.77 -10.67 -21.91
C LYS A 109 -23.40 -9.19 -21.96
N LEU A 110 -23.51 -8.60 -23.15
CA LEU A 110 -23.71 -7.16 -23.31
C LEU A 110 -25.18 -6.88 -23.59
N TYR A 111 -25.65 -5.74 -23.09
CA TYR A 111 -26.92 -5.13 -23.47
C TYR A 111 -26.64 -3.77 -24.09
N VAL A 112 -27.21 -3.52 -25.28
CA VAL A 112 -26.81 -2.43 -26.18
C VAL A 112 -28.05 -1.67 -26.67
N THR A 113 -28.16 -0.37 -26.37
CA THR A 113 -29.29 0.45 -26.82
C THR A 113 -29.16 0.85 -28.29
N LEU A 114 -30.21 0.56 -29.06
CA LEU A 114 -30.33 0.81 -30.49
C LEU A 114 -31.41 1.87 -30.75
N SER A 115 -30.99 3.14 -30.81
CA SER A 115 -31.90 4.29 -30.79
C SER A 115 -32.89 4.33 -31.96
N SER A 116 -32.45 4.00 -33.17
CA SER A 116 -33.30 4.05 -34.38
C SER A 116 -34.30 2.89 -34.51
N THR A 117 -34.15 1.82 -33.71
CA THR A 117 -35.05 0.65 -33.71
C THR A 117 -35.89 0.53 -32.44
N ASN A 118 -35.77 1.48 -31.51
CA ASN A 118 -36.47 1.47 -30.21
C ASN A 118 -36.26 0.13 -29.46
N SER A 119 -35.01 -0.33 -29.39
CA SER A 119 -34.70 -1.66 -28.85
C SER A 119 -33.39 -1.72 -28.06
N VAL A 120 -33.26 -2.77 -27.24
CA VAL A 120 -32.01 -3.22 -26.62
C VAL A 120 -31.60 -4.54 -27.28
N LEU A 121 -30.40 -4.59 -27.87
CA LEU A 121 -29.81 -5.81 -28.38
C LEU A 121 -29.01 -6.51 -27.28
N VAL A 122 -29.14 -7.83 -27.18
CA VAL A 122 -28.28 -8.69 -26.36
C VAL A 122 -27.15 -9.26 -27.23
N ILE A 123 -25.92 -9.27 -26.74
CA ILE A 123 -24.75 -9.92 -27.38
C ILE A 123 -24.13 -10.89 -26.38
N ASN A 124 -23.81 -12.12 -26.80
CA ASN A 124 -23.02 -13.06 -25.98
C ASN A 124 -21.54 -12.65 -26.06
N THR A 125 -20.89 -12.45 -24.91
CA THR A 125 -19.49 -11.98 -24.85
C THR A 125 -18.48 -13.07 -25.21
N ALA A 126 -18.70 -14.31 -24.77
CA ALA A 126 -17.77 -15.42 -24.98
C ALA A 126 -17.71 -15.90 -26.44
N THR A 127 -18.80 -15.73 -27.20
CA THR A 127 -18.87 -16.09 -28.62
C THR A 127 -18.92 -14.91 -29.58
N ALA A 128 -18.97 -13.66 -29.07
CA ALA A 128 -19.16 -12.44 -29.86
C ALA A 128 -20.35 -12.53 -30.85
N THR A 129 -21.47 -13.13 -30.43
CA THR A 129 -22.66 -13.35 -31.29
C THR A 129 -23.87 -12.51 -30.88
N VAL A 130 -24.59 -12.04 -31.90
CA VAL A 130 -25.87 -11.33 -31.80
C VAL A 130 -26.95 -12.28 -31.23
N GLY A 131 -27.58 -11.86 -30.13
CA GLY A 131 -28.69 -12.56 -29.48
C GLY A 131 -30.05 -11.90 -29.76
N PRO A 132 -31.05 -12.05 -28.86
CA PRO A 132 -32.35 -11.42 -29.03
C PRO A 132 -32.28 -9.89 -29.05
N THR A 133 -33.18 -9.27 -29.81
CA THR A 133 -33.42 -7.82 -29.79
C THR A 133 -34.75 -7.56 -29.08
N ILE A 134 -34.70 -6.80 -28.00
CA ILE A 134 -35.80 -6.56 -27.06
C ILE A 134 -36.42 -5.19 -27.36
N PRO A 135 -37.69 -5.08 -27.77
CA PRO A 135 -38.35 -3.78 -27.95
C PRO A 135 -38.47 -3.02 -26.62
N VAL A 136 -38.18 -1.73 -26.62
CA VAL A 136 -38.29 -0.81 -25.46
C VAL A 136 -39.02 0.49 -25.87
N GLY A 137 -38.98 1.52 -25.03
CA GLY A 137 -39.54 2.85 -25.37
C GLY A 137 -38.79 3.56 -26.52
N THR A 138 -39.23 4.76 -26.87
CA THR A 138 -38.72 5.47 -28.05
C THR A 138 -37.35 6.12 -27.84
N VAL A 139 -36.46 5.96 -28.82
CA VAL A 139 -35.10 6.55 -28.84
C VAL A 139 -34.31 6.19 -27.56
N PRO A 140 -34.08 4.89 -27.27
CA PRO A 140 -33.27 4.47 -26.14
C PRO A 140 -31.83 5.00 -26.27
N ALA A 141 -31.28 5.50 -25.17
CA ALA A 141 -29.97 6.12 -25.11
C ALA A 141 -29.13 5.56 -23.95
N GLY A 142 -29.41 5.99 -22.71
CA GLY A 142 -28.73 5.48 -21.52
C GLY A 142 -29.17 4.06 -21.17
N ILE A 143 -28.25 3.28 -20.59
CA ILE A 143 -28.52 1.92 -20.13
C ILE A 143 -27.75 1.64 -18.84
N ALA A 144 -28.36 0.89 -17.92
CA ALA A 144 -27.73 0.39 -16.71
C ALA A 144 -28.24 -1.04 -16.41
N ILE A 145 -27.52 -1.77 -15.56
CA ILE A 145 -27.94 -3.09 -15.04
C ILE A 145 -27.92 -3.07 -13.51
N SER A 146 -28.76 -3.88 -12.87
CA SER A 146 -28.71 -4.07 -11.42
C SER A 146 -27.45 -4.88 -10.99
N PRO A 147 -26.92 -4.67 -9.77
CA PRO A 147 -25.72 -5.37 -9.30
C PRO A 147 -25.83 -6.89 -9.20
N ASP A 148 -27.06 -7.42 -9.10
CA ASP A 148 -27.37 -8.86 -9.13
C ASP A 148 -27.54 -9.42 -10.56
N GLY A 149 -27.44 -8.55 -11.59
CA GLY A 149 -27.63 -8.90 -12.99
C GLY A 149 -29.07 -9.20 -13.40
N SER A 150 -30.06 -9.11 -12.51
CA SER A 150 -31.45 -9.57 -12.78
C SER A 150 -32.26 -8.62 -13.68
N ARG A 151 -31.93 -7.32 -13.70
CA ARG A 151 -32.67 -6.31 -14.46
C ARG A 151 -31.77 -5.33 -15.19
N VAL A 152 -32.11 -5.08 -16.46
CA VAL A 152 -31.57 -4.00 -17.28
C VAL A 152 -32.58 -2.85 -17.31
N TYR A 153 -32.08 -1.63 -17.20
CA TYR A 153 -32.86 -0.39 -17.28
C TYR A 153 -32.40 0.39 -18.50
N ALA A 154 -33.31 0.73 -19.41
CA ALA A 154 -33.03 1.54 -20.60
C ALA A 154 -33.79 2.87 -20.53
N ALA A 155 -33.09 3.98 -20.72
CA ALA A 155 -33.65 5.33 -20.72
C ALA A 155 -34.05 5.74 -22.14
N ASN A 156 -35.30 6.12 -22.32
CA ASN A 156 -35.94 6.41 -23.60
C ASN A 156 -36.11 7.93 -23.77
N VAL A 157 -35.48 8.52 -24.79
CA VAL A 157 -35.47 9.97 -24.99
C VAL A 157 -36.78 10.43 -25.64
N ASN A 158 -37.80 10.60 -24.81
CA ASN A 158 -39.13 11.01 -25.25
C ASN A 158 -39.18 12.48 -25.67
N GLY A 159 -39.35 12.72 -26.97
CA GLY A 159 -39.68 14.03 -27.54
C GLY A 159 -41.16 14.45 -27.38
N VAL A 160 -41.98 13.64 -26.73
CA VAL A 160 -43.42 13.87 -26.52
C VAL A 160 -43.79 13.50 -25.08
N VAL A 161 -44.59 14.35 -24.42
CA VAL A 161 -45.10 14.12 -23.06
C VAL A 161 -46.08 12.94 -23.08
N GLY A 162 -45.88 11.96 -22.18
CA GLY A 162 -46.75 10.78 -22.04
C GLY A 162 -46.26 9.50 -22.74
N SER A 163 -45.09 9.53 -23.39
CA SER A 163 -44.37 8.30 -23.78
C SER A 163 -43.62 7.71 -22.57
N THR A 164 -43.23 6.43 -22.65
CA THR A 164 -42.61 5.64 -21.57
C THR A 164 -41.16 6.03 -21.34
N ASN A 165 -40.80 6.58 -20.17
CA ASN A 165 -39.49 7.21 -19.95
C ASN A 165 -38.37 6.18 -19.74
N GLU A 166 -38.57 5.16 -18.92
CA GLU A 166 -37.62 4.05 -18.78
C GLU A 166 -38.32 2.70 -19.01
N SER A 167 -37.58 1.74 -19.56
CA SER A 167 -38.01 0.36 -19.72
C SER A 167 -37.19 -0.56 -18.83
N VAL A 168 -37.87 -1.39 -18.03
CA VAL A 168 -37.27 -2.38 -17.13
C VAL A 168 -37.35 -3.74 -17.81
N VAL A 169 -36.20 -4.32 -18.12
CA VAL A 169 -36.03 -5.59 -18.82
C VAL A 169 -35.55 -6.65 -17.83
N ASP A 170 -36.24 -7.78 -17.78
CA ASP A 170 -35.78 -9.00 -17.09
C ASP A 170 -34.71 -9.71 -17.93
N THR A 171 -33.58 -10.05 -17.32
CA THR A 171 -32.40 -10.59 -18.03
C THR A 171 -32.41 -12.10 -18.22
N ALA A 172 -33.30 -12.82 -17.54
CA ALA A 172 -33.50 -14.26 -17.70
C ALA A 172 -34.43 -14.54 -18.88
N THR A 173 -35.55 -13.83 -18.97
CA THR A 173 -36.52 -13.94 -20.07
C THR A 173 -36.15 -13.08 -21.27
N ASN A 174 -35.39 -12.00 -21.09
CA ASN A 174 -35.10 -10.96 -22.09
C ASN A 174 -36.39 -10.22 -22.54
N THR A 175 -37.29 -9.91 -21.59
CA THR A 175 -38.56 -9.22 -21.85
C THR A 175 -38.72 -7.95 -21.00
N VAL A 176 -39.42 -6.93 -21.51
CA VAL A 176 -39.83 -5.77 -20.70
C VAL A 176 -40.89 -6.19 -19.68
N ILE A 177 -40.60 -6.04 -18.40
CA ILE A 177 -41.48 -6.39 -17.27
C ILE A 177 -42.16 -5.18 -16.63
N ALA A 178 -41.62 -3.98 -16.82
CA ALA A 178 -42.23 -2.73 -16.35
C ALA A 178 -41.75 -1.54 -17.19
N SER A 179 -42.46 -0.42 -17.07
CA SER A 179 -41.96 0.90 -17.47
C SER A 179 -42.15 1.88 -16.31
N ILE A 180 -41.18 2.78 -16.14
CA ILE A 180 -41.20 3.78 -15.09
C ILE A 180 -41.76 5.10 -15.67
N PRO A 181 -42.78 5.72 -15.05
CA PRO A 181 -43.29 7.03 -15.46
C PRO A 181 -42.50 8.17 -14.79
N ASP A 182 -41.31 8.47 -15.33
CA ASP A 182 -40.46 9.58 -14.88
C ASP A 182 -40.76 10.90 -15.62
N ALA A 183 -39.82 11.84 -15.63
CA ALA A 183 -39.82 13.10 -16.36
C ALA A 183 -39.16 12.95 -17.75
N SER A 184 -39.43 13.91 -18.64
CA SER A 184 -39.01 13.81 -20.04
C SER A 184 -37.49 13.87 -20.22
N ALA A 185 -37.04 13.30 -21.35
CA ALA A 185 -35.66 13.27 -21.80
C ALA A 185 -34.65 12.59 -20.84
N ALA A 186 -35.06 11.51 -20.16
CA ALA A 186 -34.13 10.61 -19.46
C ALA A 186 -32.95 10.19 -20.37
N ARG A 187 -31.72 10.23 -19.86
CA ARG A 187 -30.50 10.09 -20.69
C ARG A 187 -29.35 9.34 -20.04
N SER A 188 -29.11 9.54 -18.75
CA SER A 188 -28.12 8.79 -17.97
C SER A 188 -28.83 7.96 -16.89
N LEU A 189 -28.26 6.79 -16.57
CA LEU A 189 -28.81 5.85 -15.59
C LEU A 189 -27.67 5.31 -14.74
N THR A 190 -27.91 5.14 -13.44
CA THR A 190 -27.05 4.33 -12.58
C THR A 190 -27.85 3.69 -11.45
N VAL A 191 -27.51 2.45 -11.09
CA VAL A 191 -28.15 1.73 -9.99
C VAL A 191 -27.24 1.83 -8.76
N SER A 192 -27.82 2.16 -7.60
CA SER A 192 -27.09 2.20 -6.33
C SER A 192 -26.40 0.86 -6.04
N PRO A 193 -25.19 0.81 -5.44
CA PRO A 193 -24.46 -0.45 -5.20
C PRO A 193 -25.24 -1.54 -4.44
N ASN A 194 -26.20 -1.14 -3.59
CA ASN A 194 -27.08 -2.08 -2.86
C ASN A 194 -28.32 -2.57 -3.65
N GLY A 195 -28.46 -2.18 -4.92
CA GLY A 195 -29.54 -2.56 -5.83
C GLY A 195 -30.91 -1.90 -5.62
N LYS A 196 -31.14 -1.13 -4.54
CA LYS A 196 -32.49 -0.67 -4.11
C LYS A 196 -32.98 0.62 -4.76
N ARG A 197 -32.10 1.37 -5.44
CA ARG A 197 -32.42 2.63 -6.10
C ARG A 197 -31.82 2.70 -7.50
N LEU A 198 -32.62 3.15 -8.46
CA LEU A 198 -32.16 3.61 -9.76
C LEU A 198 -32.18 5.14 -9.74
N TYR A 199 -31.13 5.77 -10.26
CA TYR A 199 -31.03 7.21 -10.43
C TYR A 199 -30.99 7.53 -11.93
N VAL A 200 -31.88 8.44 -12.34
CA VAL A 200 -32.15 8.81 -13.73
C VAL A 200 -31.75 10.27 -13.94
N GLY A 201 -30.82 10.55 -14.85
CA GLY A 201 -30.39 11.90 -15.19
C GLY A 201 -30.95 12.35 -16.54
N HIS A 202 -31.53 13.55 -16.59
CA HIS A 202 -32.28 14.03 -17.76
C HIS A 202 -31.49 15.03 -18.62
N PHE A 203 -31.81 15.07 -19.91
CA PHE A 203 -31.19 15.89 -20.96
C PHE A 203 -32.18 16.94 -21.49
N SER A 204 -32.81 17.71 -20.59
CA SER A 204 -33.72 18.80 -20.98
C SER A 204 -33.60 19.99 -20.02
N PRO A 205 -33.49 21.23 -20.53
CA PRO A 205 -33.39 22.45 -19.72
C PRO A 205 -34.72 22.87 -19.06
N THR A 206 -35.75 22.03 -19.14
CA THR A 206 -37.06 22.22 -18.50
C THR A 206 -37.52 21.00 -17.70
N SER A 207 -36.68 19.98 -17.56
CA SER A 207 -36.98 18.74 -16.83
C SER A 207 -36.26 18.70 -15.48
N HIS A 208 -36.60 17.73 -14.65
CA HIS A 208 -35.91 17.50 -13.38
C HIS A 208 -34.45 17.08 -13.64
N ASN A 209 -33.53 17.36 -12.71
CA ASN A 209 -32.11 17.10 -12.97
C ASN A 209 -31.79 15.61 -12.78
N VAL A 210 -32.13 15.06 -11.62
CA VAL A 210 -32.01 13.63 -11.33
C VAL A 210 -33.28 13.13 -10.62
N THR A 211 -33.93 12.10 -11.15
CA THR A 211 -35.02 11.39 -10.44
C THR A 211 -34.48 10.14 -9.75
N VAL A 212 -35.13 9.76 -8.65
CA VAL A 212 -34.81 8.60 -7.82
C VAL A 212 -35.99 7.62 -7.83
N VAL A 213 -35.72 6.38 -8.24
CA VAL A 213 -36.71 5.33 -8.45
C VAL A 213 -36.44 4.16 -7.49
N ASP A 214 -37.49 3.62 -6.88
CA ASP A 214 -37.45 2.36 -6.13
C ASP A 214 -37.44 1.17 -7.09
N THR A 215 -36.40 0.32 -7.01
CA THR A 215 -36.24 -0.81 -7.93
C THR A 215 -37.11 -2.02 -7.58
N ALA A 216 -37.63 -2.12 -6.34
CA ALA A 216 -38.55 -3.19 -5.98
C ALA A 216 -39.94 -2.94 -6.58
N THR A 217 -40.43 -1.70 -6.50
CA THR A 217 -41.76 -1.30 -7.00
C THR A 217 -41.76 -0.70 -8.42
N ASN A 218 -40.60 -0.30 -8.95
CA ASN A 218 -40.43 0.47 -10.18
C ASN A 218 -41.17 1.84 -10.16
N THR A 219 -41.21 2.50 -8.99
CA THR A 219 -41.89 3.80 -8.80
C THR A 219 -40.92 4.92 -8.47
N VAL A 220 -41.13 6.11 -9.03
CA VAL A 220 -40.46 7.34 -8.58
C VAL A 220 -40.76 7.60 -7.10
N VAL A 221 -39.73 7.87 -6.30
CA VAL A 221 -39.82 8.10 -4.84
C VAL A 221 -39.23 9.43 -4.40
N ALA A 222 -38.31 10.02 -5.16
CA ALA A 222 -37.79 11.37 -4.93
C ALA A 222 -37.30 12.00 -6.23
N THR A 223 -37.19 13.33 -6.25
CA THR A 223 -36.73 14.08 -7.41
C THR A 223 -35.79 15.19 -6.93
N ILE A 224 -34.59 15.23 -7.50
CA ILE A 224 -33.49 16.08 -7.08
C ILE A 224 -33.32 17.21 -8.10
N THR A 225 -33.51 18.44 -7.65
CA THR A 225 -33.25 19.66 -8.42
C THR A 225 -31.86 20.19 -8.07
N THR A 226 -31.02 20.44 -9.07
CA THR A 226 -29.77 21.21 -8.84
C THR A 226 -30.04 22.71 -8.89
N ALA A 227 -29.04 23.51 -8.51
CA ALA A 227 -29.13 24.96 -8.49
C ALA A 227 -29.34 25.60 -9.88
N SER A 228 -29.16 24.85 -10.99
CA SER A 228 -29.50 25.33 -12.33
C SER A 228 -30.36 24.31 -13.09
N LEU A 229 -31.57 24.72 -13.45
CA LEU A 229 -32.51 23.91 -14.24
C LEU A 229 -32.08 23.76 -15.72
N THR A 230 -31.06 24.49 -16.17
CA THR A 230 -30.51 24.36 -17.54
C THR A 230 -29.56 23.18 -17.71
N ASN A 231 -29.26 22.45 -16.63
CA ASN A 231 -28.21 21.44 -16.59
C ASN A 231 -28.68 20.06 -17.05
N ALA A 232 -28.31 19.67 -18.27
CA ALA A 232 -28.41 18.29 -18.72
C ALA A 232 -27.43 17.38 -17.96
N MET A 233 -27.93 16.32 -17.33
CA MET A 233 -27.15 15.29 -16.64
C MET A 233 -26.80 14.16 -17.61
N THR A 234 -25.59 14.21 -18.16
CA THR A 234 -25.17 13.29 -19.25
C THR A 234 -24.49 12.02 -18.77
N GLY A 235 -23.96 12.02 -17.54
CA GLY A 235 -23.39 10.84 -16.89
C GLY A 235 -23.61 10.89 -15.38
N LEU A 236 -23.84 9.73 -14.77
CA LEU A 236 -24.05 9.54 -13.33
C LEU A 236 -23.19 8.37 -12.85
N THR A 237 -22.46 8.54 -11.75
CA THR A 237 -21.73 7.42 -11.12
C THR A 237 -21.71 7.54 -9.59
N PHE A 238 -21.64 6.41 -8.91
CA PHE A 238 -21.52 6.33 -7.46
C PHE A 238 -20.04 6.30 -7.04
N SER A 239 -19.74 6.76 -5.83
CA SER A 239 -18.55 6.27 -5.12
C SER A 239 -18.71 4.76 -4.82
N PRO A 240 -17.62 3.96 -4.80
CA PRO A 240 -17.72 2.51 -4.58
C PRO A 240 -18.40 2.11 -3.26
N ASP A 241 -18.26 2.94 -2.22
CA ASP A 241 -18.93 2.78 -0.92
C ASP A 241 -20.44 3.12 -0.93
N GLY A 242 -20.94 3.70 -2.03
CA GLY A 242 -22.30 4.16 -2.19
C GLY A 242 -22.69 5.42 -1.39
N THR A 243 -21.75 6.11 -0.74
CA THR A 243 -22.05 7.29 0.11
C THR A 243 -22.28 8.58 -0.69
N ARG A 244 -21.85 8.64 -1.95
CA ARG A 244 -21.99 9.79 -2.83
C ARG A 244 -22.40 9.37 -4.24
N LEU A 245 -23.26 10.19 -4.86
CA LEU A 245 -23.62 10.12 -6.27
C LEU A 245 -23.07 11.39 -6.96
N TYR A 246 -22.37 11.21 -8.08
CA TYR A 246 -21.74 12.27 -8.85
C TYR A 246 -22.39 12.37 -10.22
N GLY A 247 -22.82 13.58 -10.62
CA GLY A 247 -23.49 13.82 -11.90
C GLY A 247 -22.77 14.85 -12.76
N ALA A 248 -22.40 14.47 -13.99
CA ALA A 248 -21.78 15.34 -14.98
C ALA A 248 -22.83 16.35 -15.53
N ALA A 249 -22.75 17.61 -15.09
CA ALA A 249 -23.71 18.66 -15.41
C ALA A 249 -23.24 19.46 -16.63
N ARG A 250 -23.63 19.03 -17.83
CA ARG A 250 -23.12 19.56 -19.10
C ARG A 250 -23.40 21.06 -19.31
N GLY A 251 -24.43 21.60 -18.65
CA GLY A 251 -24.84 23.01 -18.75
C GLY A 251 -23.98 23.99 -17.94
N SER A 252 -23.51 23.60 -16.74
CA SER A 252 -22.75 24.48 -15.85
C SER A 252 -21.23 24.27 -15.91
N ASN A 253 -20.76 23.18 -16.52
CA ASN A 253 -19.35 22.75 -16.50
C ASN A 253 -18.89 22.32 -15.10
N GLU A 254 -19.77 21.60 -14.39
CA GLU A 254 -19.52 21.10 -13.04
C GLU A 254 -19.87 19.61 -12.93
N VAL A 255 -19.31 18.94 -11.93
CA VAL A 255 -19.89 17.72 -11.35
C VAL A 255 -20.76 18.12 -10.17
N THR A 256 -22.04 17.74 -10.19
CA THR A 256 -22.92 17.86 -9.03
C THR A 256 -22.64 16.71 -8.06
N VAL A 257 -22.48 17.01 -6.77
CA VAL A 257 -22.33 16.01 -5.71
C VAL A 257 -23.65 15.86 -4.96
N ILE A 258 -24.19 14.65 -4.93
CA ILE A 258 -25.48 14.29 -4.33
C ILE A 258 -25.25 13.32 -3.17
N ASP A 259 -25.97 13.54 -2.07
CA ASP A 259 -26.13 12.58 -0.99
C ASP A 259 -27.32 11.65 -1.29
N PRO A 260 -27.09 10.33 -1.48
CA PRO A 260 -28.11 9.37 -1.89
C PRO A 260 -28.96 8.83 -0.72
N VAL A 261 -28.69 9.27 0.52
CA VAL A 261 -29.50 8.94 1.71
C VAL A 261 -30.56 10.01 1.91
N THR A 262 -30.18 11.29 1.79
CA THR A 262 -31.10 12.44 1.91
C THR A 262 -31.75 12.86 0.58
N ASN A 263 -31.20 12.43 -0.56
CA ASN A 263 -31.57 12.87 -1.91
C ASN A 263 -31.36 14.38 -2.13
N THR A 264 -30.28 14.93 -1.57
CA THR A 264 -29.96 16.38 -1.66
C THR A 264 -28.62 16.62 -2.35
N VAL A 265 -28.51 17.71 -3.10
CA VAL A 265 -27.21 18.23 -3.56
C VAL A 265 -26.43 18.76 -2.36
N VAL A 266 -25.21 18.27 -2.18
CA VAL A 266 -24.30 18.64 -1.06
C VAL A 266 -23.07 19.43 -1.51
N GLY A 267 -22.85 19.56 -2.81
CA GLY A 267 -21.81 20.42 -3.39
C GLY A 267 -21.78 20.35 -4.92
N SER A 268 -20.91 21.15 -5.53
CA SER A 268 -20.50 20.97 -6.93
C SER A 268 -19.00 21.22 -7.10
N ILE A 269 -18.43 20.60 -8.14
CA ILE A 269 -16.99 20.59 -8.42
C ILE A 269 -16.81 21.13 -9.85
N PRO A 270 -16.22 22.32 -10.05
CA PRO A 270 -15.94 22.85 -11.38
C PRO A 270 -14.98 21.96 -12.17
N VAL A 271 -15.27 21.71 -13.46
CA VAL A 271 -14.48 20.86 -14.37
C VAL A 271 -14.25 21.55 -15.72
N GLY A 272 -13.75 20.83 -16.73
CA GLY A 272 -13.64 21.32 -18.11
C GLY A 272 -15.00 21.57 -18.77
N THR A 273 -14.99 22.11 -19.98
CA THR A 273 -16.25 22.58 -20.60
C THR A 273 -17.06 21.45 -21.22
N ALA A 274 -18.38 21.57 -21.09
CA ALA A 274 -19.37 20.60 -21.55
C ALA A 274 -19.04 19.15 -21.15
N PRO A 275 -19.01 18.82 -19.83
CA PRO A 275 -18.76 17.47 -19.38
C PRO A 275 -19.80 16.48 -19.94
N THR A 276 -19.36 15.25 -20.23
CA THR A 276 -20.14 14.23 -20.95
C THR A 276 -20.36 12.97 -20.14
N SER A 277 -19.32 12.37 -19.56
CA SER A 277 -19.41 11.17 -18.73
C SER A 277 -18.49 11.27 -17.52
N ILE A 278 -18.69 10.39 -16.54
CA ILE A 278 -17.91 10.32 -15.29
C ILE A 278 -17.77 8.87 -14.82
N ALA A 279 -16.57 8.50 -14.38
CA ALA A 279 -16.28 7.22 -13.73
C ALA A 279 -15.47 7.45 -12.44
N ALA A 280 -15.73 6.66 -11.39
CA ALA A 280 -14.97 6.68 -10.14
C ALA A 280 -14.02 5.48 -10.07
N THR A 281 -12.88 5.61 -9.40
CA THR A 281 -11.94 4.49 -9.18
C THR A 281 -12.54 3.45 -8.23
N PRO A 282 -12.22 2.16 -8.38
CA PRO A 282 -12.68 1.12 -7.44
C PRO A 282 -12.25 1.33 -5.98
N ASP A 283 -11.14 2.03 -5.75
CA ASP A 283 -10.64 2.41 -4.41
C ASP A 283 -11.36 3.63 -3.78
N GLY A 284 -12.22 4.31 -4.55
CA GLY A 284 -12.97 5.49 -4.10
C GLY A 284 -12.14 6.76 -3.90
N THR A 285 -10.87 6.78 -4.33
CA THR A 285 -9.99 7.95 -4.14
C THR A 285 -10.20 9.04 -5.19
N ARG A 286 -10.51 8.68 -6.44
CA ARG A 286 -10.61 9.63 -7.57
C ARG A 286 -11.84 9.41 -8.44
N ALA A 287 -12.24 10.45 -9.17
CA ALA A 287 -13.14 10.34 -10.31
C ALA A 287 -12.62 11.09 -11.54
N TYR A 288 -12.95 10.58 -12.71
CA TYR A 288 -12.47 11.04 -14.01
C TYR A 288 -13.65 11.46 -14.86
N VAL A 289 -13.64 12.72 -15.33
CA VAL A 289 -14.76 13.37 -16.03
C VAL A 289 -14.35 13.74 -17.43
N THR A 290 -15.02 13.22 -18.46
CA THR A 290 -14.78 13.61 -19.86
C THR A 290 -15.39 14.97 -20.15
N ASN A 291 -14.62 15.88 -20.75
CA ASN A 291 -15.02 17.26 -21.05
C ASN A 291 -15.04 17.49 -22.57
N SER A 292 -16.22 17.38 -23.18
CA SER A 292 -16.36 17.40 -24.65
C SER A 292 -15.98 18.73 -25.32
N GLY A 293 -16.00 19.84 -24.58
CA GLY A 293 -15.65 21.17 -25.09
C GLY A 293 -14.19 21.58 -24.92
N THR A 294 -13.45 20.98 -23.99
CA THR A 294 -12.00 21.22 -23.79
C THR A 294 -11.11 20.11 -24.37
N ASN A 295 -11.67 18.98 -24.80
CA ASN A 295 -10.91 17.78 -25.22
C ASN A 295 -10.00 17.23 -24.11
N THR A 296 -10.51 17.24 -22.87
CA THR A 296 -9.76 16.83 -21.68
C THR A 296 -10.56 15.88 -20.78
N VAL A 297 -9.86 15.15 -19.92
CA VAL A 297 -10.42 14.50 -18.74
C VAL A 297 -10.01 15.29 -17.50
N SER A 298 -10.96 15.70 -16.66
CA SER A 298 -10.66 16.27 -15.34
C SER A 298 -10.53 15.16 -14.31
N VAL A 299 -9.47 15.19 -13.52
CA VAL A 299 -9.21 14.25 -12.42
C VAL A 299 -9.63 14.93 -11.11
N ILE A 300 -10.63 14.37 -10.45
CA ILE A 300 -11.16 14.84 -9.16
C ILE A 300 -10.61 13.94 -8.06
N ASP A 301 -10.04 14.53 -7.01
CA ASP A 301 -9.81 13.87 -5.72
C ASP A 301 -11.14 13.90 -4.93
N LEU A 302 -11.65 12.72 -4.56
CA LEU A 302 -12.98 12.59 -3.96
C LEU A 302 -13.02 12.96 -2.48
N ALA A 303 -11.89 12.81 -1.76
CA ALA A 303 -11.78 13.15 -0.34
C ALA A 303 -11.83 14.68 -0.10
N THR A 304 -11.24 15.46 -1.00
CA THR A 304 -11.27 16.93 -1.00
C THR A 304 -12.41 17.51 -1.84
N SER A 305 -12.96 16.73 -2.78
CA SER A 305 -13.90 17.18 -3.82
C SER A 305 -13.33 18.32 -4.68
N THR A 306 -12.07 18.17 -5.12
CA THR A 306 -11.37 19.17 -5.97
C THR A 306 -10.75 18.54 -7.22
N VAL A 307 -10.64 19.30 -8.31
CA VAL A 307 -9.87 18.88 -9.49
C VAL A 307 -8.38 19.03 -9.19
N VAL A 308 -7.66 17.91 -9.23
CA VAL A 308 -6.22 17.83 -8.93
C VAL A 308 -5.35 17.72 -10.19
N SER A 309 -5.90 17.25 -11.31
CA SER A 309 -5.22 17.18 -12.60
C SER A 309 -6.20 17.35 -13.76
N THR A 310 -5.69 17.62 -14.96
CA THR A 310 -6.49 17.63 -16.20
C THR A 310 -5.64 17.08 -17.34
N ILE A 311 -6.12 16.01 -17.96
CA ILE A 311 -5.42 15.18 -18.93
C ILE A 311 -5.95 15.53 -20.32
N THR A 312 -5.08 15.88 -21.28
CA THR A 312 -5.50 16.07 -22.68
C THR A 312 -5.74 14.72 -23.34
N VAL A 313 -6.87 14.57 -24.02
CA VAL A 313 -7.27 13.36 -24.78
C VAL A 313 -7.59 13.73 -26.23
N GLY A 314 -8.21 12.82 -26.99
CA GLY A 314 -8.66 13.12 -28.35
C GLY A 314 -9.85 14.09 -28.40
N THR A 315 -10.24 14.47 -29.62
CA THR A 315 -11.29 15.47 -29.85
C THR A 315 -12.69 14.91 -29.53
N ALA A 316 -13.47 15.71 -28.80
CA ALA A 316 -14.82 15.41 -28.31
C ALA A 316 -14.90 14.07 -27.53
N PRO A 317 -14.28 13.98 -26.34
CA PRO A 317 -14.43 12.80 -25.48
C PRO A 317 -15.88 12.65 -25.00
N THR A 318 -16.38 11.42 -25.05
CA THR A 318 -17.78 11.06 -24.76
C THR A 318 -17.86 10.16 -23.54
N GLY A 319 -17.84 8.84 -23.73
CA GLY A 319 -17.80 7.84 -22.65
C GLY A 319 -16.43 7.73 -22.01
N ILE A 320 -16.43 7.32 -20.73
CA ILE A 320 -15.26 6.89 -19.97
C ILE A 320 -15.66 5.70 -19.09
N ASN A 321 -14.78 4.72 -18.97
CA ASN A 321 -14.91 3.63 -18.01
C ASN A 321 -13.53 3.22 -17.47
N ILE A 322 -13.49 2.57 -16.31
CA ILE A 322 -12.27 2.26 -15.55
C ILE A 322 -12.20 0.75 -15.30
N THR A 323 -11.01 0.16 -15.36
CA THR A 323 -10.81 -1.26 -15.10
C THR A 323 -11.11 -1.63 -13.63
N PRO A 324 -11.60 -2.85 -13.32
CA PRO A 324 -11.92 -3.27 -11.95
C PRO A 324 -10.73 -3.27 -10.97
N ASP A 325 -9.49 -3.31 -11.49
CA ASP A 325 -8.24 -3.16 -10.72
C ASP A 325 -7.84 -1.69 -10.47
N GLY A 326 -8.55 -0.73 -11.07
CA GLY A 326 -8.28 0.71 -10.97
C GLY A 326 -7.08 1.21 -11.78
N LEU A 327 -6.45 0.39 -12.62
CA LEU A 327 -5.19 0.71 -13.29
C LEU A 327 -5.33 1.51 -14.60
N PHE A 328 -6.45 1.40 -15.31
CA PHE A 328 -6.64 2.07 -16.60
C PHE A 328 -8.03 2.69 -16.75
N ALA A 329 -8.08 3.87 -17.39
CA ALA A 329 -9.31 4.44 -17.92
C ALA A 329 -9.30 4.46 -19.45
N TYR A 330 -10.43 4.06 -20.04
CA TYR A 330 -10.64 4.03 -21.48
C TYR A 330 -11.65 5.12 -21.87
N VAL A 331 -11.23 6.03 -22.76
CA VAL A 331 -11.97 7.26 -23.10
C VAL A 331 -12.29 7.33 -24.58
N ASN A 332 -13.57 7.32 -24.93
CA ASN A 332 -14.05 7.35 -26.33
C ASN A 332 -14.01 8.77 -26.91
N ASN A 333 -13.07 9.03 -27.82
CA ASN A 333 -12.91 10.31 -28.50
C ASN A 333 -13.71 10.31 -29.81
N GLY A 334 -14.95 10.82 -29.79
CA GLY A 334 -15.89 10.64 -30.89
C GLY A 334 -15.44 11.28 -32.21
N THR A 335 -14.89 12.50 -32.15
CA THR A 335 -14.42 13.21 -33.36
C THR A 335 -13.03 12.76 -33.80
N SER A 336 -12.15 12.36 -32.87
CA SER A 336 -10.84 11.78 -33.22
C SER A 336 -10.91 10.32 -33.67
N GLN A 337 -12.07 9.67 -33.56
CA GLN A 337 -12.28 8.29 -34.01
C GLN A 337 -11.27 7.33 -33.35
N SER A 338 -11.12 7.46 -32.02
CA SER A 338 -10.12 6.73 -31.24
C SER A 338 -10.53 6.54 -29.78
N ILE A 339 -9.84 5.65 -29.07
CA ILE A 339 -9.96 5.48 -27.63
C ILE A 339 -8.62 5.86 -26.98
N SER A 340 -8.61 6.87 -26.12
CA SER A 340 -7.42 7.18 -25.31
C SER A 340 -7.37 6.23 -24.11
N VAL A 341 -6.24 5.58 -23.92
CA VAL A 341 -5.96 4.70 -22.78
C VAL A 341 -5.10 5.48 -21.80
N ILE A 342 -5.70 5.82 -20.66
CA ILE A 342 -5.04 6.56 -19.59
C ILE A 342 -4.52 5.55 -18.57
N SER A 343 -3.22 5.54 -18.31
CA SER A 343 -2.68 4.87 -17.12
C SER A 343 -3.12 5.68 -15.92
N LEU A 344 -3.89 5.07 -15.04
CA LEU A 344 -4.28 5.70 -13.78
C LEU A 344 -3.14 5.45 -12.81
N ASP A 345 -2.41 6.51 -12.49
CA ASP A 345 -1.22 6.36 -11.68
C ASP A 345 -1.62 6.17 -10.22
N THR A 346 -1.46 4.91 -9.82
CA THR A 346 -1.18 4.40 -8.49
C THR A 346 -1.05 5.52 -7.46
N TYR A 347 -1.94 5.56 -6.46
CA TYR A 347 -1.64 6.35 -5.28
C TYR A 347 -0.24 5.93 -4.79
N PRO A 348 0.74 6.86 -4.67
CA PRO A 348 2.12 6.49 -4.42
C PRO A 348 2.19 5.69 -3.11
N ALA A 349 2.97 4.63 -3.08
CA ALA A 349 3.14 3.82 -1.87
C ALA A 349 3.56 4.75 -0.71
N THR A 350 2.81 4.81 0.38
CA THR A 350 3.20 5.55 1.60
C THR A 350 3.06 4.67 2.84
N THR A 351 3.81 5.00 3.90
CA THR A 351 3.78 4.35 5.22
C THR A 351 3.10 5.26 6.24
N THR A 352 1.85 4.94 6.60
CA THR A 352 1.02 5.77 7.47
C THR A 352 1.35 5.59 8.96
N THR A 353 1.78 4.39 9.39
CA THR A 353 2.30 4.16 10.75
C THR A 353 3.48 5.10 11.03
N THR A 354 3.35 6.00 12.01
CA THR A 354 4.39 6.99 12.36
C THR A 354 5.51 6.39 13.23
N THR A 355 5.15 5.53 14.17
CA THR A 355 6.03 4.90 15.16
C THR A 355 5.51 3.50 15.48
N LEU A 356 6.40 2.57 15.84
CA LEU A 356 6.02 1.27 16.39
C LEU A 356 6.06 1.29 17.93
N PRO A 357 5.29 0.44 18.62
CA PRO A 357 5.35 0.31 20.08
C PRO A 357 6.65 -0.37 20.53
N ALA A 358 7.03 -0.14 21.79
CA ALA A 358 8.11 -0.89 22.42
C ALA A 358 7.68 -2.35 22.73
N GLY A 359 8.65 -3.26 22.69
CA GLY A 359 8.49 -4.67 23.09
C GLY A 359 9.09 -4.95 24.47
N THR A 360 8.91 -6.18 24.94
CA THR A 360 9.54 -6.73 26.16
C THR A 360 10.09 -8.11 25.84
N TYR A 361 11.27 -8.44 26.35
CA TYR A 361 11.89 -9.76 26.17
C TYR A 361 10.94 -10.89 26.57
N GLY A 362 10.93 -11.99 25.80
CA GLY A 362 10.13 -13.18 26.08
C GLY A 362 8.61 -13.00 26.00
N THR A 363 8.11 -11.79 25.69
CA THR A 363 6.69 -11.46 25.63
C THR A 363 6.21 -11.35 24.18
N GLY A 364 5.04 -11.91 23.86
CA GLY A 364 4.49 -11.84 22.51
C GLY A 364 4.24 -10.40 22.04
N TYR A 365 4.68 -10.10 20.81
CA TYR A 365 4.60 -8.79 20.17
C TYR A 365 3.74 -8.87 18.90
N SER A 366 2.96 -7.82 18.63
CA SER A 366 2.22 -7.64 17.38
C SER A 366 2.00 -6.14 17.12
N ALA A 367 2.41 -5.65 15.95
CA ALA A 367 2.17 -4.27 15.49
C ALA A 367 2.21 -4.17 13.96
N THR A 368 1.44 -3.25 13.37
CA THR A 368 1.29 -3.13 11.90
C THR A 368 1.99 -1.89 11.34
N VAL A 369 2.80 -2.10 10.29
CA VAL A 369 3.24 -1.03 9.39
C VAL A 369 2.17 -0.88 8.31
N SER A 370 1.20 0.01 8.56
CA SER A 370 0.12 0.31 7.63
C SER A 370 0.62 1.11 6.44
N THR A 371 0.13 0.77 5.25
CA THR A 371 0.49 1.42 3.98
C THR A 371 -0.74 1.92 3.22
N THR A 372 -0.52 2.76 2.22
CA THR A 372 -1.52 3.16 1.21
C THR A 372 -0.89 3.12 -0.17
N GLY A 373 -1.60 2.61 -1.17
CA GLY A 373 -1.22 2.63 -2.59
C GLY A 373 -2.19 1.76 -3.40
N SER A 374 -2.37 2.08 -4.70
CA SER A 374 -3.39 1.49 -5.61
C SER A 374 -3.54 -0.04 -5.50
N PRO A 375 -2.70 -0.84 -6.17
CA PRO A 375 -2.45 -2.22 -5.75
C PRO A 375 -1.67 -2.19 -4.44
N ALA A 376 -2.20 -2.90 -3.44
CA ALA A 376 -1.75 -2.86 -2.05
C ALA A 376 -0.20 -3.04 -1.93
N PRO A 377 0.55 -2.03 -1.43
CA PRO A 377 2.00 -2.09 -1.39
C PRO A 377 2.51 -3.24 -0.52
N GLN A 378 3.39 -4.07 -1.08
CA GLN A 378 4.13 -5.08 -0.32
C GLN A 378 5.15 -4.40 0.59
N VAL A 379 5.29 -4.92 1.80
CA VAL A 379 6.09 -4.33 2.88
C VAL A 379 7.34 -5.19 3.09
N THR A 380 8.53 -4.58 3.06
CA THR A 380 9.80 -5.32 3.19
C THR A 380 10.79 -4.58 4.09
N VAL A 381 11.59 -5.31 4.86
CA VAL A 381 12.75 -4.71 5.56
C VAL A 381 13.92 -4.69 4.59
N THR A 382 14.47 -3.50 4.33
CA THR A 382 15.49 -3.27 3.30
C THR A 382 16.83 -2.77 3.84
N ALA A 383 16.87 -2.31 5.08
CA ALA A 383 18.09 -2.06 5.83
C ALA A 383 17.87 -2.28 7.33
N GLY A 384 18.94 -2.57 8.08
CA GLY A 384 18.86 -2.98 9.48
C GLY A 384 18.22 -4.36 9.66
N SER A 385 17.65 -4.61 10.84
CA SER A 385 16.99 -5.87 11.18
C SER A 385 15.88 -5.67 12.21
N LEU A 386 14.82 -6.49 12.11
CA LEU A 386 13.85 -6.63 13.20
C LEU A 386 14.54 -7.14 14.49
N PRO A 387 13.95 -6.91 15.68
CA PRO A 387 14.34 -7.63 16.88
C PRO A 387 14.35 -9.16 16.66
N PRO A 388 15.40 -9.87 17.11
CA PRO A 388 15.46 -11.33 17.04
C PRO A 388 14.19 -11.99 17.59
N GLY A 389 13.64 -12.97 16.88
CA GLY A 389 12.38 -13.62 17.23
C GLY A 389 11.10 -12.93 16.72
N LEU A 390 11.22 -11.80 16.01
CA LEU A 390 10.13 -11.18 15.25
C LEU A 390 10.26 -11.41 13.73
N SER A 391 9.14 -11.48 13.03
CA SER A 391 9.03 -11.52 11.57
C SER A 391 8.01 -10.51 11.05
N LEU A 392 8.12 -10.15 9.77
CA LEU A 392 7.18 -9.27 9.06
C LEU A 392 6.43 -10.10 8.00
N ASP A 393 5.10 -10.01 7.99
CA ASP A 393 4.28 -10.43 6.84
C ASP A 393 4.33 -9.32 5.77
N PRO A 394 4.86 -9.60 4.56
CA PRO A 394 5.00 -8.59 3.52
C PRO A 394 3.67 -8.17 2.88
N THR A 395 2.62 -8.98 3.05
CA THR A 395 1.29 -8.76 2.45
C THR A 395 0.39 -7.92 3.35
N THR A 396 0.47 -8.13 4.67
CA THR A 396 -0.38 -7.44 5.65
C THR A 396 0.35 -6.34 6.44
N GLY A 397 1.68 -6.27 6.32
CA GLY A 397 2.50 -5.29 7.04
C GLY A 397 2.62 -5.56 8.55
N VAL A 398 2.11 -6.68 9.06
CA VAL A 398 2.13 -6.99 10.49
C VAL A 398 3.49 -7.60 10.88
N ILE A 399 4.12 -6.99 11.89
CA ILE A 399 5.31 -7.51 12.57
C ILE A 399 4.84 -8.29 13.80
N THR A 400 5.16 -9.58 13.87
CA THR A 400 4.73 -10.48 14.98
C THR A 400 5.86 -11.37 15.47
N GLY A 401 5.71 -11.94 16.67
CA GLY A 401 6.62 -12.95 17.23
C GLY A 401 6.85 -12.76 18.73
N THR A 402 7.99 -13.23 19.22
CA THR A 402 8.42 -13.09 20.62
C THR A 402 9.89 -12.65 20.66
N PRO A 403 10.24 -11.46 21.16
CA PRO A 403 11.63 -10.99 21.16
C PRO A 403 12.57 -11.85 22.00
N THR A 404 13.67 -12.29 21.42
CA THR A 404 14.72 -13.12 22.04
C THR A 404 16.03 -12.37 22.34
N ALA A 405 16.04 -11.05 22.18
CA ALA A 405 17.10 -10.16 22.65
C ALA A 405 16.52 -8.79 23.03
N ALA A 406 17.12 -8.12 24.03
CA ALA A 406 16.78 -6.74 24.40
C ALA A 406 17.68 -5.72 23.68
N GLY A 407 17.22 -4.47 23.62
CA GLY A 407 17.95 -3.35 22.98
C GLY A 407 17.10 -2.56 21.99
N ASP A 408 17.71 -1.56 21.34
CA ASP A 408 17.09 -0.74 20.31
C ASP A 408 17.37 -1.31 18.91
N PHE A 409 16.32 -1.76 18.23
CA PHE A 409 16.44 -2.33 16.88
C PHE A 409 15.93 -1.33 15.84
N THR A 410 16.86 -0.74 15.09
CA THR A 410 16.58 0.19 13.98
C THR A 410 16.55 -0.55 12.65
N PHE A 411 15.50 -0.30 11.86
CA PHE A 411 15.35 -0.90 10.53
C PHE A 411 14.55 -0.02 9.58
N THR A 412 14.93 -0.04 8.31
CA THR A 412 14.22 0.65 7.22
C THR A 412 13.22 -0.31 6.60
N VAL A 413 11.96 0.13 6.52
CA VAL A 413 10.90 -0.57 5.78
C VAL A 413 10.67 0.13 4.45
N THR A 414 10.65 -0.64 3.36
CA THR A 414 10.16 -0.21 2.05
C THR A 414 8.76 -0.75 1.83
N ALA A 415 7.81 0.16 1.57
CA ALA A 415 6.53 -0.16 0.94
C ALA A 415 6.71 -0.04 -0.58
N ALA A 416 6.37 -1.09 -1.34
CA ALA A 416 6.57 -1.16 -2.78
C ALA A 416 5.33 -1.69 -3.51
N SER A 417 4.95 -1.03 -4.60
CA SER A 417 3.93 -1.48 -5.54
C SER A 417 4.45 -1.32 -6.98
N THR A 418 3.92 -2.09 -7.92
CA THR A 418 4.36 -2.06 -9.33
C THR A 418 3.14 -2.05 -10.25
N VAL A 419 3.00 -1.01 -11.07
CA VAL A 419 1.94 -0.89 -12.08
C VAL A 419 2.59 -0.80 -13.46
N SER A 420 2.18 -1.64 -14.40
CA SER A 420 2.70 -1.67 -15.77
C SER A 420 4.24 -1.74 -15.89
N GLY A 421 4.91 -2.34 -14.90
CA GLY A 421 6.38 -2.42 -14.81
C GLY A 421 7.07 -1.21 -14.19
N ILE A 422 6.33 -0.17 -13.82
CA ILE A 422 6.85 1.03 -13.12
C ILE A 422 6.79 0.79 -11.60
N PRO A 423 7.92 0.84 -10.86
CA PRO A 423 7.92 0.66 -9.42
C PRO A 423 7.61 1.97 -8.67
N ALA A 424 6.59 1.95 -7.83
CA ALA A 424 6.27 3.01 -6.88
C ALA A 424 6.70 2.58 -5.46
N THR A 425 7.57 3.34 -4.81
CA THR A 425 8.14 2.98 -3.50
C THR A 425 8.17 4.15 -2.53
N ALA A 426 8.04 3.84 -1.24
CA ALA A 426 8.45 4.73 -0.15
C ALA A 426 9.20 3.95 0.94
N THR A 427 10.20 4.61 1.52
CA THR A 427 11.00 4.09 2.62
C THR A 427 10.69 4.82 3.92
N LYS A 428 10.83 4.13 5.06
CA LYS A 428 10.72 4.74 6.38
C LYS A 428 11.51 3.96 7.42
N ASP A 429 12.26 4.68 8.23
CA ASP A 429 13.00 4.11 9.35
C ASP A 429 12.08 3.96 10.56
N TYR A 430 12.17 2.80 11.20
CA TYR A 430 11.50 2.48 12.45
C TYR A 430 12.51 2.06 13.51
N THR A 431 12.17 2.29 14.77
CA THR A 431 12.89 1.74 15.93
C THR A 431 11.90 0.94 16.76
N VAL A 432 12.28 -0.27 17.15
CA VAL A 432 11.58 -1.04 18.18
C VAL A 432 12.55 -1.28 19.33
N THR A 433 12.33 -0.57 20.44
CA THR A 433 13.01 -0.83 21.71
C THR A 433 12.41 -2.07 22.34
N VAL A 434 13.22 -3.10 22.60
CA VAL A 434 12.83 -4.26 23.41
C VAL A 434 13.42 -4.12 24.81
N THR A 435 12.54 -3.99 25.79
CA THR A 435 12.92 -3.84 27.20
C THR A 435 13.40 -5.20 27.75
N ALA A 436 14.57 -5.20 28.39
CA ALA A 436 15.07 -6.35 29.13
C ALA A 436 14.23 -6.62 30.38
N VAL A 437 14.11 -7.89 30.78
CA VAL A 437 13.49 -8.30 32.04
C VAL A 437 14.56 -8.71 33.06
N SER A 438 14.19 -8.80 34.34
CA SER A 438 15.10 -9.28 35.38
C SER A 438 15.54 -10.71 35.10
N ALA A 439 16.85 -10.98 35.20
CA ALA A 439 17.41 -12.30 34.95
C ALA A 439 16.87 -13.38 35.90
N THR A 440 16.86 -14.62 35.43
CA THR A 440 16.59 -15.80 36.26
C THR A 440 17.69 -16.02 37.30
N ALA A 441 17.49 -16.97 38.21
CA ALA A 441 18.43 -17.24 39.29
C ALA A 441 19.74 -17.86 38.74
N PRO A 442 20.92 -17.42 39.23
CA PRO A 442 22.17 -18.18 39.05
C PRO A 442 22.02 -19.60 39.59
N LEU A 443 22.64 -20.55 38.90
CA LEU A 443 22.47 -21.98 39.16
C LEU A 443 23.62 -22.51 40.03
N THR A 444 23.36 -23.58 40.77
CA THR A 444 24.38 -24.42 41.42
C THR A 444 25.46 -23.64 42.21
N LEU A 445 25.02 -22.66 43.02
CA LEU A 445 25.93 -21.95 43.92
C LEU A 445 26.50 -22.92 44.96
N THR A 446 27.82 -22.90 45.11
CA THR A 446 28.58 -23.57 46.17
C THR A 446 29.37 -22.56 47.00
N ALA A 447 29.74 -22.96 48.21
CA ALA A 447 30.63 -22.22 49.09
C ALA A 447 31.66 -23.20 49.67
N THR A 448 32.94 -22.89 49.53
CA THR A 448 34.06 -23.78 49.90
C THR A 448 35.10 -23.02 50.71
N LEU A 449 35.56 -23.61 51.82
CA LEU A 449 36.59 -23.03 52.67
C LEU A 449 37.97 -23.08 52.00
N ASN A 450 38.63 -21.94 51.90
CA ASN A 450 40.00 -21.79 51.43
C ASN A 450 40.86 -21.14 52.53
N ALA A 451 41.49 -21.98 53.36
CA ALA A 451 42.19 -21.59 54.59
C ALA A 451 41.31 -20.81 55.60
N THR A 452 41.30 -19.48 55.52
CA THR A 452 40.46 -18.57 56.34
C THR A 452 39.27 -18.00 55.59
N ASP A 453 39.33 -18.04 54.27
CA ASP A 453 38.44 -17.32 53.37
C ASP A 453 37.39 -18.29 52.80
N ILE A 454 36.31 -17.77 52.21
CA ILE A 454 35.27 -18.61 51.60
C ILE A 454 35.18 -18.30 50.11
N ASP A 455 35.60 -19.26 49.28
CA ASP A 455 35.41 -19.22 47.84
C ASP A 455 33.98 -19.61 47.48
N LEU A 456 33.33 -18.77 46.69
CA LEU A 456 32.01 -18.97 46.11
C LEU A 456 32.17 -19.23 44.61
N ALA A 457 31.44 -20.22 44.09
CA ALA A 457 31.36 -20.50 42.66
C ALA A 457 29.93 -20.87 42.28
N TRP A 458 29.49 -20.46 41.10
CA TRP A 458 28.15 -20.76 40.57
C TRP A 458 28.18 -20.93 39.05
N ASN A 459 27.03 -21.27 38.47
CA ASN A 459 26.80 -21.20 37.04
C ASN A 459 25.91 -19.98 36.73
N PRO A 460 26.12 -19.28 35.58
CA PRO A 460 25.24 -18.19 35.17
C PRO A 460 23.76 -18.59 35.06
N PRO A 461 22.82 -17.63 35.11
CA PRO A 461 21.40 -17.89 34.89
C PRO A 461 21.12 -18.60 33.57
N ALA A 462 20.10 -19.46 33.53
CA ALA A 462 19.65 -20.11 32.30
C ALA A 462 19.05 -19.12 31.28
N ASP A 463 18.46 -18.04 31.78
CA ASP A 463 17.96 -16.89 31.01
C ASP A 463 18.34 -15.59 31.73
N THR A 464 18.96 -14.66 30.99
CA THR A 464 19.43 -13.37 31.49
C THR A 464 18.42 -12.23 31.28
N GLY A 465 17.22 -12.53 30.76
CA GLY A 465 16.17 -11.55 30.49
C GLY A 465 16.44 -10.69 29.25
N GLY A 466 17.26 -11.18 28.32
CA GLY A 466 17.57 -10.53 27.04
C GLY A 466 18.74 -9.54 27.06
N ALA A 467 19.33 -9.25 28.22
CA ALA A 467 20.52 -8.41 28.36
C ALA A 467 21.70 -9.23 28.93
N SER A 468 22.94 -8.84 28.61
CA SER A 468 24.13 -9.48 29.15
C SER A 468 24.26 -9.28 30.66
N VAL A 469 24.84 -10.26 31.35
CA VAL A 469 25.28 -10.12 32.75
C VAL A 469 26.48 -9.16 32.80
N THR A 470 26.41 -8.15 33.66
CA THR A 470 27.49 -7.17 33.90
C THR A 470 28.21 -7.43 35.23
N GLY A 471 27.56 -8.14 36.14
CA GLY A 471 28.08 -8.48 37.46
C GLY A 471 27.09 -9.30 38.27
N TYR A 472 27.37 -9.49 39.55
CA TYR A 472 26.52 -10.21 40.49
C TYR A 472 26.37 -9.46 41.81
N ARG A 473 25.17 -9.49 42.40
CA ARG A 473 24.95 -9.11 43.79
C ARG A 473 25.14 -10.34 44.68
N ILE A 474 25.95 -10.21 45.71
CA ILE A 474 26.22 -11.29 46.68
C ILE A 474 25.65 -10.87 48.02
N GLU A 475 24.78 -11.72 48.59
CA GLU A 475 24.16 -11.50 49.89
C GLU A 475 24.57 -12.60 50.86
N ARG A 476 24.92 -12.23 52.09
CA ARG A 476 25.45 -13.09 53.14
C ARG A 476 24.57 -13.01 54.39
N SER A 477 24.39 -14.13 55.09
CA SER A 477 23.74 -14.22 56.39
C SER A 477 24.64 -14.95 57.38
N THR A 478 24.59 -14.58 58.66
CA THR A 478 25.26 -15.27 59.78
C THR A 478 24.31 -16.15 60.60
N ASN A 479 23.03 -16.22 60.21
CA ASN A 479 21.99 -16.93 60.96
C ASN A 479 21.01 -17.74 60.08
N GLY A 480 21.35 -17.95 58.80
CA GLY A 480 20.54 -18.70 57.83
C GLY A 480 19.23 -18.03 57.39
N GLY A 481 18.83 -16.89 57.97
CA GLY A 481 17.54 -16.24 57.70
C GLY A 481 17.65 -14.82 57.16
N ALA A 482 18.39 -13.96 57.86
CA ALA A 482 18.52 -12.55 57.50
C ALA A 482 19.74 -12.33 56.60
N PHE A 483 19.51 -12.22 55.29
CA PHE A 483 20.54 -11.89 54.30
C PHE A 483 20.79 -10.39 54.24
N THR A 484 22.06 -9.99 54.15
CA THR A 484 22.51 -8.62 53.93
C THR A 484 23.48 -8.56 52.74
N THR A 485 23.49 -7.46 52.01
CA THR A 485 24.38 -7.28 50.85
C THR A 485 25.85 -7.28 51.31
N LEU A 486 26.63 -8.27 50.87
CA LEU A 486 28.08 -8.31 51.01
C LEU A 486 28.74 -7.55 49.85
N VAL A 487 28.29 -7.83 48.63
CA VAL A 487 28.73 -7.16 47.40
C VAL A 487 27.49 -6.67 46.67
N ALA A 488 27.41 -5.35 46.42
CA ALA A 488 26.29 -4.75 45.70
C ALA A 488 26.31 -5.10 44.21
N ASP A 489 27.51 -5.09 43.62
CA ASP A 489 27.82 -5.50 42.25
C ASP A 489 29.30 -5.93 42.21
N THR A 490 29.61 -7.10 41.63
CA THR A 490 31.00 -7.55 41.40
C THR A 490 31.70 -6.76 40.29
N THR A 491 30.95 -6.09 39.41
CA THR A 491 31.43 -5.41 38.19
C THR A 491 32.19 -6.30 37.20
N THR A 492 32.10 -7.62 37.35
CA THR A 492 32.59 -8.62 36.41
C THR A 492 31.57 -9.74 36.21
N PRO A 493 31.34 -10.24 34.97
CA PRO A 493 30.49 -11.40 34.70
C PRO A 493 31.11 -12.75 35.13
N ASP A 494 32.31 -12.76 35.72
CA ASP A 494 32.92 -13.97 36.29
C ASP A 494 32.00 -14.59 37.36
N PRO A 495 31.68 -15.90 37.28
CA PRO A 495 30.72 -16.55 38.17
C PRO A 495 31.39 -17.10 39.45
N THR A 496 32.31 -16.33 40.03
CA THR A 496 33.07 -16.67 41.24
C THR A 496 33.33 -15.45 42.12
N TYR A 497 33.56 -15.66 43.42
CA TYR A 497 33.95 -14.60 44.36
C TYR A 497 34.57 -15.18 45.64
N THR A 498 35.64 -14.56 46.16
CA THR A 498 36.26 -14.94 47.45
C THR A 498 35.87 -13.96 48.55
N ASP A 499 35.17 -14.44 49.58
CA ASP A 499 34.86 -13.67 50.79
C ASP A 499 36.04 -13.74 51.79
N THR A 500 36.96 -12.79 51.64
CA THR A 500 38.12 -12.58 52.52
C THR A 500 37.77 -11.88 53.84
N THR A 501 36.48 -11.71 54.16
CA THR A 501 36.01 -11.04 55.39
C THR A 501 35.41 -12.00 56.42
N ALA A 502 35.33 -13.29 56.09
CA ALA A 502 34.81 -14.34 56.97
C ALA A 502 35.62 -14.46 58.27
N GLN A 503 34.97 -14.79 59.38
CA GLN A 503 35.58 -14.85 60.71
C GLN A 503 35.64 -16.29 61.26
N PRO A 504 36.76 -16.70 61.89
CA PRO A 504 36.89 -18.02 62.52
C PRO A 504 35.79 -18.34 63.54
N GLY A 505 35.26 -19.56 63.46
CA GLY A 505 34.17 -20.06 64.31
C GLY A 505 32.76 -19.73 63.82
N GLN A 506 32.61 -18.97 62.73
CA GLN A 506 31.31 -18.53 62.22
C GLN A 506 30.88 -19.33 60.97
N THR A 507 29.62 -19.75 60.95
CA THR A 507 28.92 -20.25 59.75
C THR A 507 28.30 -19.08 59.00
N TYR A 508 28.44 -19.07 57.68
CA TYR A 508 27.88 -18.09 56.77
C TYR A 508 27.05 -18.77 55.69
N SER A 509 25.87 -18.21 55.42
CA SER A 509 24.98 -18.61 54.33
C SER A 509 25.02 -17.55 53.22
N TYR A 510 25.21 -17.97 51.98
CA TYR A 510 25.36 -17.11 50.81
C TYR A 510 24.26 -17.35 49.79
N ARG A 511 23.84 -16.29 49.10
CA ARG A 511 23.04 -16.36 47.86
C ARG A 511 23.51 -15.29 46.88
N VAL A 512 23.38 -15.56 45.58
CA VAL A 512 23.88 -14.70 44.50
C VAL A 512 22.75 -14.39 43.52
N ALA A 513 22.69 -13.16 43.01
CA ALA A 513 21.77 -12.76 41.93
C ALA A 513 22.57 -12.10 40.80
N ALA A 514 22.32 -12.50 39.55
CA ALA A 514 22.95 -11.85 38.39
C ALA A 514 22.43 -10.42 38.20
N ILE A 515 23.29 -9.52 37.75
CA ILE A 515 22.97 -8.13 37.42
C ILE A 515 23.06 -7.97 35.91
N THR A 516 22.00 -7.45 35.31
CA THR A 516 21.97 -7.04 33.89
C THR A 516 21.53 -5.58 33.79
N GLN A 517 21.30 -5.07 32.59
CA GLN A 517 20.72 -3.73 32.39
C GLN A 517 19.32 -3.57 33.04
N ALA A 518 18.58 -4.67 33.27
CA ALA A 518 17.33 -4.68 34.02
C ALA A 518 17.52 -4.62 35.55
N GLY A 519 18.76 -4.51 36.03
CA GLY A 519 19.14 -4.59 37.43
C GLY A 519 19.35 -6.04 37.91
N PRO A 520 19.39 -6.25 39.24
CA PRO A 520 19.58 -7.58 39.81
C PRO A 520 18.36 -8.49 39.59
N GLY A 521 18.61 -9.70 39.13
CA GLY A 521 17.64 -10.76 38.93
C GLY A 521 17.24 -11.52 40.19
N ALA A 522 16.67 -12.72 39.99
CA ALA A 522 16.35 -13.64 41.07
C ALA A 522 17.61 -14.18 41.76
N THR A 523 17.48 -14.58 43.03
CA THR A 523 18.57 -15.17 43.82
C THR A 523 18.68 -16.67 43.60
N SER A 524 19.92 -17.18 43.60
CA SER A 524 20.28 -18.59 43.56
C SER A 524 19.73 -19.42 44.73
N ASN A 525 20.03 -20.72 44.74
CA ASN A 525 20.04 -21.49 45.98
C ASN A 525 20.91 -20.82 47.05
N THR A 526 20.66 -21.15 48.32
CA THR A 526 21.60 -20.83 49.40
C THR A 526 22.74 -21.85 49.41
N ALA A 527 23.94 -21.42 49.78
CA ALA A 527 25.09 -22.28 50.05
C ALA A 527 25.76 -21.87 51.37
N ASP A 528 26.13 -22.84 52.20
CA ASP A 528 26.65 -22.61 53.55
C ASP A 528 28.11 -23.05 53.67
N ALA A 529 28.93 -22.26 54.38
CA ALA A 529 30.30 -22.61 54.75
C ALA A 529 30.61 -22.15 56.19
N THR A 530 31.53 -22.86 56.87
CA THR A 530 31.94 -22.54 58.25
C THR A 530 33.46 -22.42 58.32
N VAL A 531 33.95 -21.28 58.81
CA VAL A 531 35.40 -21.11 59.07
C VAL A 531 35.73 -21.77 60.41
N PRO A 532 36.70 -22.71 60.49
CA PRO A 532 37.07 -23.34 61.75
C PRO A 532 37.78 -22.36 62.69
N VAL A 533 37.62 -22.55 64.00
CA VAL A 533 38.46 -21.85 64.99
C VAL A 533 39.85 -22.47 64.98
N VAL A 534 40.88 -21.66 64.77
CA VAL A 534 42.28 -22.12 64.83
C VAL A 534 42.64 -22.49 66.27
N GLY A 535 42.65 -23.78 66.58
CA GLY A 535 43.08 -24.30 67.88
C GLY A 535 44.58 -24.13 68.07
N THR A 536 45.00 -23.55 69.20
CA THR A 536 46.41 -23.35 69.55
C THR A 536 47.06 -24.66 70.00
N THR A 537 47.47 -25.51 69.04
CA THR A 537 48.35 -26.65 69.33
C THR A 537 49.74 -26.14 69.70
N GLY A 538 50.21 -26.45 70.92
CA GLY A 538 51.55 -26.10 71.37
C GLY A 538 52.67 -26.81 70.58
N PRO A 539 53.92 -26.35 70.70
CA PRO A 539 55.03 -26.88 69.91
C PRO A 539 55.36 -28.32 70.31
N THR A 540 55.14 -29.26 69.38
CA THR A 540 55.59 -30.66 69.53
C THR A 540 56.84 -30.88 68.68
N THR A 541 57.88 -31.39 69.32
CA THR A 541 59.25 -31.60 68.87
C THR A 541 59.44 -32.19 67.46
N THR A 542 60.45 -31.68 66.75
CA THR A 542 61.07 -32.32 65.59
C THR A 542 61.57 -33.74 65.86
N SER A 543 61.41 -34.65 64.91
CA SER A 543 62.27 -35.82 64.75
C SER A 543 62.62 -35.98 63.27
N THR A 544 63.91 -35.95 62.94
CA THR A 544 64.43 -36.09 61.58
C THR A 544 65.18 -37.41 61.43
N THR A 545 64.72 -38.28 60.55
CA THR A 545 65.49 -39.44 60.08
C THR A 545 65.57 -39.43 58.57
N SER A 546 66.78 -39.19 58.05
CA SER A 546 67.11 -39.23 56.62
C SER A 546 67.56 -40.62 56.21
N THR A 547 67.21 -41.06 54.99
CA THR A 547 68.13 -41.79 54.09
C THR A 547 67.69 -41.62 52.63
N ASP A 548 68.67 -41.43 51.75
CA ASP A 548 68.61 -41.42 50.29
C ASP A 548 69.50 -42.59 49.76
N PRO A 549 69.73 -42.77 48.46
CA PRO A 549 68.91 -43.44 47.45
C PRO A 549 69.42 -44.86 47.09
N THR A 550 68.69 -45.61 46.23
CA THR A 550 69.28 -46.40 45.11
C THR A 550 68.25 -46.99 44.13
N THR A 551 68.65 -47.07 42.86
CA THR A 551 68.03 -47.81 41.73
C THR A 551 68.95 -48.98 41.31
N PRO A 552 68.64 -49.81 40.29
CA PRO A 552 67.35 -50.31 39.74
C PRO A 552 67.36 -51.86 39.54
N THR A 553 66.26 -52.47 39.06
CA THR A 553 66.33 -53.56 38.04
C THR A 553 64.99 -53.88 37.34
N SER A 554 65.12 -54.61 36.22
CA SER A 554 64.11 -55.33 35.42
C SER A 554 63.33 -56.40 36.24
N ASP A 555 62.27 -57.05 35.73
CA ASP A 555 61.97 -57.39 34.33
C ASP A 555 60.45 -57.45 33.99
N SER A 556 60.16 -57.94 32.79
CA SER A 556 58.97 -57.78 31.97
C SER A 556 58.06 -59.02 31.95
N THR A 557 57.00 -58.92 31.13
CA THR A 557 56.08 -59.98 30.62
C THR A 557 54.79 -60.29 31.40
N THR A 558 53.67 -60.74 30.79
CA THR A 558 53.07 -60.53 29.44
C THR A 558 51.66 -61.16 29.39
N THR A 559 50.61 -60.34 29.22
CA THR A 559 49.25 -60.68 28.68
C THR A 559 48.35 -61.75 29.34
N ALA A 560 47.09 -61.78 28.85
CA ALA A 560 45.97 -62.70 29.09
C ALA A 560 45.28 -62.58 30.47
N ASP A 561 44.04 -62.08 30.65
CA ASP A 561 42.74 -62.14 29.90
C ASP A 561 41.83 -63.30 30.35
N THR A 562 40.50 -63.10 30.28
CA THR A 562 39.38 -64.01 30.63
C THR A 562 39.19 -64.32 32.14
N SER A 563 37.99 -64.50 32.71
CA SER A 563 36.60 -64.27 32.20
C SER A 563 35.49 -64.42 33.28
N THR A 564 34.45 -63.55 33.19
CA THR A 564 32.99 -63.85 33.38
C THR A 564 32.37 -64.27 34.74
N ILE A 565 31.01 -64.27 34.78
CA ILE A 565 30.06 -64.88 35.75
C ILE A 565 29.91 -64.08 37.08
N SER A 566 28.72 -63.75 37.63
CA SER A 566 27.26 -63.81 37.28
C SER A 566 26.46 -63.06 38.39
N ASP A 567 25.14 -62.79 38.40
CA ASP A 567 23.99 -62.69 37.46
C ASP A 567 22.74 -62.22 38.30
N SER A 568 21.51 -62.25 37.75
CA SER A 568 20.17 -61.90 38.31
C SER A 568 19.81 -60.40 38.27
N THR A 569 18.91 -59.85 37.41
CA THR A 569 17.49 -60.11 37.01
C THR A 569 16.46 -59.46 37.96
N THR A 570 15.33 -58.84 37.56
CA THR A 570 14.68 -58.51 36.25
C THR A 570 13.78 -57.26 36.49
N THR A 571 13.08 -56.57 35.57
CA THR A 571 12.33 -56.85 34.29
C THR A 571 12.60 -55.68 33.29
N ALA A 572 12.19 -55.59 32.01
CA ALA A 572 11.03 -56.04 31.19
C ALA A 572 9.72 -55.24 31.43
N ASP A 573 8.90 -54.85 30.44
CA ASP A 573 8.95 -54.94 28.96
C ASP A 573 7.90 -53.91 28.38
N THR A 574 7.73 -53.50 27.12
CA THR A 574 8.21 -53.88 25.76
C THR A 574 8.43 -52.63 24.87
N SER A 575 9.07 -52.73 23.70
CA SER A 575 9.24 -51.60 22.74
C SER A 575 9.32 -52.01 21.25
N THR A 576 9.16 -51.03 20.34
CA THR A 576 9.69 -51.05 18.94
C THR A 576 9.05 -52.11 17.99
N PRO A 577 9.43 -52.28 16.67
CA PRO A 577 10.57 -51.72 15.93
C PRO A 577 10.35 -51.24 14.48
N ALA A 578 11.45 -50.77 13.90
CA ALA A 578 11.72 -50.70 12.46
C ALA A 578 13.12 -51.28 12.18
N THR A 579 13.36 -51.86 10.99
CA THR A 579 14.68 -51.97 10.33
C THR A 579 14.57 -52.51 8.90
N SER A 580 15.58 -52.23 8.07
CA SER A 580 15.69 -52.61 6.65
C SER A 580 16.38 -53.98 6.46
N ALA A 581 16.27 -54.55 5.25
CA ALA A 581 17.08 -55.67 4.76
C ALA A 581 17.46 -55.52 3.26
N SER A 582 18.32 -56.39 2.74
CA SER A 582 19.04 -56.23 1.46
C SER A 582 18.97 -57.49 0.55
N GLN A 583 19.59 -57.41 -0.64
CA GLN A 583 20.36 -58.47 -1.35
C GLN A 583 19.92 -58.88 -2.79
N LEU A 584 20.93 -59.22 -3.60
CA LEU A 584 20.98 -59.69 -5.01
C LEU A 584 21.11 -61.25 -5.07
N PRO A 585 21.27 -61.98 -6.22
CA PRO A 585 21.33 -61.60 -7.66
C PRO A 585 20.53 -62.49 -8.68
N ALA A 586 20.70 -62.20 -9.99
CA ALA A 586 20.53 -63.05 -11.20
C ALA A 586 19.11 -63.40 -11.72
N GLY A 587 18.86 -63.52 -13.05
CA GLY A 587 19.73 -63.25 -14.22
C GLY A 587 19.08 -63.54 -15.59
N SER A 588 19.66 -63.00 -16.69
CA SER A 588 19.17 -62.98 -18.12
C SER A 588 17.89 -62.15 -18.37
N GLY A 589 17.65 -61.45 -19.50
CA GLY A 589 18.41 -61.18 -20.75
C GLY A 589 17.45 -60.64 -21.86
N THR A 590 17.82 -60.01 -23.00
CA THR A 590 19.08 -59.51 -23.60
C THR A 590 18.78 -58.52 -24.78
N SER A 591 19.67 -57.55 -25.07
CA SER A 591 19.77 -56.74 -26.34
C SER A 591 18.65 -55.70 -26.65
N THR A 592 18.87 -54.57 -27.35
CA THR A 592 20.05 -54.01 -28.09
C THR A 592 20.26 -52.48 -27.90
N SER A 593 21.53 -52.05 -27.84
CA SER A 593 22.21 -50.77 -28.27
C SER A 593 21.44 -49.60 -28.92
N ASN A 594 21.88 -48.32 -28.93
CA ASN A 594 22.98 -47.52 -28.32
C ASN A 594 22.53 -46.02 -28.38
N GLU A 595 22.92 -45.07 -27.53
CA GLU A 595 24.21 -44.35 -27.41
C GLU A 595 24.68 -43.60 -28.70
N THR A 596 25.25 -42.37 -28.69
CA THR A 596 25.94 -41.62 -27.62
C THR A 596 25.73 -40.08 -27.69
N THR A 597 26.00 -39.40 -26.57
CA THR A 597 26.04 -37.95 -26.32
C THR A 597 27.11 -37.16 -27.11
N THR A 598 26.93 -35.83 -27.27
CA THR A 598 27.85 -34.80 -26.73
C THR A 598 27.33 -33.37 -26.97
N ALA A 599 27.92 -32.39 -26.28
CA ALA A 599 27.63 -30.96 -26.45
C ALA A 599 28.93 -30.13 -26.50
N THR A 600 28.93 -29.03 -27.24
CA THR A 600 29.58 -27.73 -26.96
C THR A 600 29.28 -26.77 -28.13
N GLY A 601 29.44 -25.47 -27.94
CA GLY A 601 29.13 -24.46 -28.97
C GLY A 601 30.36 -23.92 -29.71
N SER A 602 30.13 -23.09 -30.72
CA SER A 602 31.09 -22.08 -31.18
C SER A 602 30.38 -20.92 -31.89
N SER A 603 31.00 -19.75 -31.86
CA SER A 603 30.66 -18.57 -32.66
C SER A 603 31.37 -18.57 -34.03
N SER A 604 30.87 -17.80 -35.00
CA SER A 604 31.62 -16.73 -35.74
C SER A 604 31.29 -16.58 -37.25
N THR A 605 30.97 -15.34 -37.64
CA THR A 605 31.35 -14.62 -38.88
C THR A 605 31.14 -15.19 -40.31
N THR A 606 30.23 -14.51 -41.03
CA THR A 606 30.52 -13.72 -42.25
C THR A 606 31.04 -14.39 -43.54
N GLN A 607 30.20 -14.46 -44.58
CA GLN A 607 30.41 -13.73 -45.87
C GLN A 607 29.15 -13.75 -46.77
N ALA A 608 29.16 -12.99 -47.86
CA ALA A 608 28.04 -12.75 -48.78
C ALA A 608 28.42 -13.00 -50.25
N VAL A 609 27.44 -13.00 -51.17
CA VAL A 609 27.56 -12.49 -52.57
C VAL A 609 26.17 -12.42 -53.25
N ASN A 610 26.04 -11.55 -54.26
CA ASN A 610 24.81 -11.19 -55.00
C ASN A 610 24.28 -12.33 -55.92
N THR A 611 23.10 -12.27 -56.56
CA THR A 611 22.78 -11.39 -57.73
C THR A 611 21.28 -11.31 -58.12
N ALA A 612 20.99 -10.26 -58.91
CA ALA A 612 19.93 -10.12 -59.95
C ALA A 612 18.48 -9.68 -59.57
N ASP A 613 18.06 -8.60 -60.23
CA ASP A 613 16.71 -8.02 -60.40
C ASP A 613 16.24 -8.33 -61.86
N PRO A 614 14.94 -8.26 -62.24
CA PRO A 614 14.43 -6.99 -62.79
C PRO A 614 12.94 -6.65 -62.52
N ASN A 615 12.68 -5.41 -62.08
CA ASN A 615 11.42 -4.67 -62.25
C ASN A 615 11.14 -4.36 -63.75
N PRO A 616 9.87 -4.25 -64.24
CA PRO A 616 9.20 -2.93 -64.27
C PRO A 616 7.64 -2.93 -64.25
N SER A 617 7.01 -1.94 -63.60
CA SER A 617 6.05 -1.02 -64.25
C SER A 617 5.55 0.12 -63.33
N ASP A 618 5.53 1.33 -63.87
CA ASP A 618 4.92 2.58 -63.36
C ASP A 618 4.15 3.23 -64.54
N PRO A 619 3.14 4.10 -64.29
CA PRO A 619 3.36 5.47 -64.75
C PRO A 619 2.76 6.57 -63.83
N ALA A 620 3.62 7.47 -63.36
CA ALA A 620 3.26 8.71 -62.66
C ALA A 620 2.58 9.78 -63.55
N THR A 621 1.95 10.78 -62.91
CA THR A 621 1.61 12.09 -63.51
C THR A 621 1.92 13.25 -62.54
N ALA A 622 2.20 14.45 -63.08
CA ALA A 622 2.69 15.64 -62.37
C ALA A 622 1.55 16.45 -61.68
N ASN A 623 1.74 17.58 -60.96
CA ASN A 623 2.68 18.71 -61.14
C ASN A 623 2.84 19.56 -59.82
N PRO A 624 3.32 20.83 -59.76
CA PRO A 624 4.63 21.09 -59.12
C PRO A 624 4.70 22.17 -58.01
N GLN A 625 5.89 22.26 -57.39
CA GLN A 625 6.53 23.44 -56.78
C GLN A 625 5.78 24.33 -55.76
N LEU A 626 6.37 24.43 -54.57
CA LEU A 626 6.97 25.69 -54.10
C LEU A 626 8.10 25.40 -53.08
N ALA A 627 9.08 26.30 -52.95
CA ALA A 627 10.32 26.07 -52.20
C ALA A 627 10.36 26.84 -50.87
N GLY A 628 11.01 26.28 -49.85
CA GLY A 628 11.17 26.91 -48.54
C GLY A 628 12.19 26.22 -47.63
N THR A 629 13.44 26.68 -47.69
CA THR A 629 14.51 26.62 -46.65
C THR A 629 14.46 25.49 -45.60
N GLY A 630 15.37 24.53 -45.70
CA GLY A 630 15.73 23.66 -44.57
C GLY A 630 16.84 24.26 -43.68
N ILE A 631 17.01 23.70 -42.48
CA ILE A 631 18.20 23.73 -41.60
C ILE A 631 18.16 22.42 -40.78
N ASP A 632 19.33 21.84 -40.49
CA ASP A 632 19.47 20.49 -39.94
C ASP A 632 19.11 20.31 -38.46
N ALA A 633 18.93 19.05 -38.05
CA ALA A 633 18.68 18.65 -36.68
C ALA A 633 19.97 18.21 -35.95
N ALA A 634 20.23 18.80 -34.78
CA ALA A 634 21.20 18.32 -33.80
C ALA A 634 20.74 18.73 -32.37
N PRO A 635 21.06 17.97 -31.30
CA PRO A 635 20.36 18.08 -30.02
C PRO A 635 20.99 19.05 -29.02
N MET A 636 20.17 19.61 -28.13
CA MET A 636 20.62 20.24 -26.88
C MET A 636 20.17 19.44 -25.66
N LEU A 637 21.08 18.64 -25.13
CA LEU A 637 21.01 18.10 -23.77
C LEU A 637 21.73 19.08 -22.81
N ALA A 638 21.34 19.09 -21.53
CA ALA A 638 21.96 19.83 -20.42
C ALA A 638 21.87 21.37 -20.43
N ALA A 639 20.78 21.93 -19.87
CA ALA A 639 20.69 23.34 -19.46
C ALA A 639 19.65 23.61 -18.33
N ALA A 640 19.62 22.79 -17.27
CA ALA A 640 18.57 22.87 -16.23
C ALA A 640 19.06 22.62 -14.79
N ALA A 641 20.19 23.22 -14.37
CA ALA A 641 20.81 22.95 -13.07
C ALA A 641 21.42 24.16 -12.32
N THR A 642 21.07 25.42 -12.67
CA THR A 642 21.74 26.61 -12.09
C THR A 642 20.82 27.82 -11.85
N LEU A 643 19.75 27.71 -11.05
CA LEU A 643 19.03 28.92 -10.57
C LEU A 643 18.23 28.78 -9.26
N LEU A 644 18.84 28.31 -8.14
CA LEU A 644 18.18 28.36 -6.82
C LEU A 644 19.11 28.67 -5.63
N VAL A 645 20.06 29.61 -5.79
CA VAL A 645 20.88 30.13 -4.67
C VAL A 645 20.96 31.66 -4.71
N LEU A 646 19.82 32.34 -4.61
CA LEU A 646 19.72 33.80 -4.40
C LEU A 646 18.30 34.24 -3.96
N GLY A 647 17.70 33.51 -2.99
CA GLY A 647 16.28 33.69 -2.60
C GLY A 647 15.99 33.95 -1.12
N VAL A 648 16.97 33.90 -0.22
CA VAL A 648 16.77 34.07 1.23
C VAL A 648 17.78 35.08 1.78
N GLY A 649 17.50 36.38 1.58
CA GLY A 649 18.48 37.43 1.89
C GLY A 649 17.98 38.86 2.04
N LEU A 650 16.66 39.13 2.03
CA LEU A 650 16.17 40.52 2.12
C LEU A 650 14.78 40.70 2.78
N LEU A 651 14.59 40.19 4.00
CA LEU A 651 13.37 40.45 4.79
C LEU A 651 13.64 40.83 6.26
N LEU A 652 14.57 41.77 6.50
CA LEU A 652 14.88 42.23 7.86
C LEU A 652 15.22 43.74 7.99
N LEU A 653 14.70 44.60 7.09
CA LEU A 653 14.94 46.05 7.18
C LEU A 653 13.78 46.96 6.71
N ALA A 654 12.59 46.82 7.30
CA ALA A 654 11.41 47.64 6.98
C ALA A 654 10.68 48.26 8.19
N LEU A 655 11.41 48.63 9.26
CA LEU A 655 10.84 49.26 10.47
C LEU A 655 11.53 50.59 10.85
N ARG A 656 11.36 51.62 10.00
CA ARG A 656 11.56 53.04 10.38
C ARG A 656 10.54 53.96 9.73
N SER A 657 9.82 54.70 10.55
CA SER A 657 8.88 55.74 10.13
C SER A 657 9.51 57.14 10.13
N PRO A 658 9.10 57.97 9.16
CA PRO A 658 8.72 59.37 9.41
C PRO A 658 7.30 59.66 8.83
N GLY A 659 6.63 60.79 9.09
CA GLY A 659 7.11 61.96 9.85
C GLY A 659 6.14 63.15 10.04
N ARG A 660 4.80 62.96 10.01
CA ARG A 660 3.73 63.97 10.25
C ARG A 660 3.49 65.05 9.18
N ARG A 661 2.26 65.61 9.23
CA ARG A 661 1.71 66.82 8.56
C ARG A 661 1.33 66.61 7.07
N ARG A 662 0.25 67.20 6.53
CA ARG A 662 -0.80 68.07 7.12
C ARG A 662 -2.14 67.88 6.38
N ALA A 663 -3.25 68.33 6.98
CA ALA A 663 -4.62 68.18 6.48
C ALA A 663 -5.05 69.27 5.48
N ALA A 664 -6.05 68.99 4.62
CA ALA A 664 -7.27 69.79 4.38
C ALA A 664 -8.15 69.28 3.20
N ALA A 665 -9.43 69.67 3.21
CA ALA A 665 -10.35 69.87 2.08
C ALA A 665 -10.81 68.71 1.14
N ARG A 666 -12.11 68.39 1.21
CA ARG A 666 -13.02 68.21 0.04
C ARG A 666 -13.51 69.62 -0.42
N PRO A 667 -14.32 69.83 -1.50
CA PRO A 667 -15.02 68.89 -2.41
C PRO A 667 -14.97 69.26 -3.93
N GLY A 668 -15.75 68.53 -4.76
CA GLY A 668 -16.09 68.83 -6.18
C GLY A 668 -15.79 67.62 -7.08
N TRP A 669 -16.67 67.02 -7.89
CA TRP A 669 -17.80 67.41 -8.78
C TRP A 669 -17.42 67.24 -10.27
N GLY A 670 -18.32 66.67 -11.08
CA GLY A 670 -18.14 66.31 -12.50
C GLY A 670 -17.63 64.87 -12.70
N THR A 671 -18.28 63.87 -13.32
CA THR A 671 -19.26 63.72 -14.43
C THR A 671 -18.67 63.72 -15.85
N HIS A 672 -18.81 62.56 -16.53
CA HIS A 672 -18.46 62.27 -17.93
C HIS A 672 -16.95 62.32 -18.28
N ARG A 673 -16.46 61.50 -19.21
CA ARG A 673 -17.15 60.50 -20.05
C ARG A 673 -16.90 59.07 -19.58
#